data_AF-A0A1H7UNZ3-F1
#
_entry.id   AF-A0A1H7UNZ3-F1
#
_cell.length_a   1.000
_cell.length_b   1.000
_cell.length_c   1.000
_cell.angle_alpha   90.00
_cell.angle_beta   90.00
_cell.angle_gamma   90.00
#
_symmetry.space_group_name_H-M   'P 1'
#
loop_
_entity.id
_entity.type
_entity.pdbx_description
1 polymer ?
#
loop_
_entity_poly.entity_id
_entity_poly.type
_entity_poly.pdbx_seq_one_letter_code
_entity_poly.pdbx_strand_id
1 'polypeptide(L)'
;MKRLLLGTALMMAGCYTDSSDTPDPSSASQLSTFQVKVKKLSAVASNGALTPLSVTTSCIYRYGVSTDAVPAEVRGTPECRYAIPKNPVDIELEITALDAASQPLTSFNGPVSFRAVPGDLSGGYATRWTTLTNGTGTGTVRVSHLYGDVRVWVQDEPPQVDFLDGGVSGDPSQLPPDSGTPPTFATGITPAILFEEPTISRMQEPDLQTNNRGSPFDRQFLTVGRAPENGAPLVQNCPLGYNLQDPNAKDPNHGKLVTMVVTGLDPGGFFVTDITACRVREYTGTGSNVRTPEEDGFTPGTYGSVYVYNYSFPEGLYPGDLLWSLSGSVQDFTATTQLTFPSWIIRERVRDTLPPAQWTKYLDQVQVRELALRYCGLDNKPEVYNTDPLCGYSYGNMKMESMESSLVKVRRVRFPQVFKTCDANGDGAVTFFCPGSGNGAWTTCADVEPPEEAIERKCNAECVTGTGEFAGQICSERTTLNSYGQFVVEMANPGPREAGRDNSLSGRTQVLKVSAQSTATTTALNSTVANGPARVNVWCDTPVKVKFGARTVAATAGDTALAARTNLAHTMASTEQYVAVIADGAISGRGECHVSLDSRTRINIMTRDAIPELRVDCNESDADAGKARQCRLLRAATYNITGHLKQVNAARPRWVINPRDADDLCCFPGPEGECPSPIKTCPDENAVP
;
A
#
# COMPACT_ATOMS: atom_id res chain seq x y z
N MET A 1 -63.57 -1.60 -50.72
CA MET A 1 -62.32 -2.30 -50.32
C MET A 1 -61.61 -1.38 -49.35
N LYS A 2 -61.59 -1.71 -48.05
CA LYS A 2 -60.43 -2.32 -47.34
C LYS A 2 -59.15 -1.48 -47.53
N ARG A 3 -58.39 -1.05 -46.52
CA ARG A 3 -58.32 -1.31 -45.05
C ARG A 3 -57.31 -0.26 -44.52
N LEU A 4 -57.63 0.47 -43.43
CA LEU A 4 -57.16 0.28 -42.03
C LEU A 4 -55.63 0.41 -41.89
N LEU A 5 -55.03 1.10 -40.90
CA LEU A 5 -55.46 1.80 -39.68
C LEU A 5 -54.26 2.62 -39.18
N LEU A 6 -54.48 3.89 -38.80
CA LEU A 6 -53.66 4.62 -37.84
C LEU A 6 -54.32 4.48 -36.47
N GLY A 7 -53.54 4.21 -35.42
CA GLY A 7 -54.01 4.35 -34.04
C GLY A 7 -53.22 3.52 -33.02
N THR A 8 -52.57 4.25 -32.10
CA THR A 8 -52.25 3.89 -30.70
C THR A 8 -51.36 2.66 -30.40
N ALA A 9 -50.13 2.92 -29.92
CA ALA A 9 -49.42 2.06 -28.96
C ALA A 9 -48.19 2.80 -28.36
N LEU A 10 -48.42 3.69 -27.41
CA LEU A 10 -47.41 4.24 -26.50
C LEU A 10 -48.02 4.22 -25.09
N MET A 11 -48.18 3.01 -24.56
CA MET A 11 -48.41 2.68 -23.14
C MET A 11 -48.42 1.15 -23.07
N MET A 12 -47.36 0.55 -22.51
CA MET A 12 -47.30 -0.76 -21.84
C MET A 12 -45.82 -1.09 -21.57
N ALA A 13 -45.22 -0.35 -20.64
CA ALA A 13 -44.20 -0.94 -19.78
C ALA A 13 -45.00 -1.61 -18.66
N GLY A 14 -45.17 -2.93 -18.76
CA GLY A 14 -46.00 -3.70 -17.84
C GLY A 14 -45.42 -3.68 -16.43
N CYS A 15 -46.12 -2.97 -15.53
CA CYS A 15 -46.17 -3.37 -14.14
C CYS A 15 -46.94 -4.71 -14.10
N TYR A 16 -46.34 -5.77 -13.59
CA TYR A 16 -47.10 -6.95 -13.22
C TYR A 16 -48.00 -6.57 -12.04
N THR A 17 -49.27 -6.32 -12.32
CA THR A 17 -50.32 -6.35 -11.29
C THR A 17 -50.90 -7.75 -11.29
N ASP A 18 -50.65 -8.50 -10.23
CA ASP A 18 -51.38 -9.73 -9.95
C ASP A 18 -52.85 -9.35 -9.74
N SER A 19 -53.72 -9.79 -10.65
CA SER A 19 -55.12 -9.38 -10.72
C SER A 19 -56.02 -10.31 -9.91
N SER A 20 -55.69 -10.53 -8.65
CA SER A 20 -56.57 -11.20 -7.69
C SER A 20 -56.29 -10.74 -6.26
N ASP A 21 -56.57 -9.45 -6.02
CA ASP A 21 -57.04 -8.89 -4.74
C ASP A 21 -56.99 -7.37 -4.88
N THR A 22 -58.09 -6.76 -5.34
CA THR A 22 -58.25 -5.30 -5.24
C THR A 22 -58.51 -4.95 -3.77
N PRO A 23 -57.60 -4.26 -3.05
CA PRO A 23 -57.93 -3.70 -1.76
C PRO A 23 -58.89 -2.53 -2.00
N ASP A 24 -59.86 -2.41 -1.11
CA ASP A 24 -60.81 -1.31 -1.05
C ASP A 24 -60.09 0.07 -1.11
N PRO A 25 -60.52 1.05 -1.93
CA PRO A 25 -59.86 2.36 -2.05
C PRO A 25 -59.88 3.22 -0.77
N SER A 26 -60.45 2.71 0.31
CA SER A 26 -60.61 3.36 1.61
C SER A 26 -59.38 3.23 2.54
N SER A 27 -58.31 2.55 2.11
CA SER A 27 -57.09 2.34 2.92
C SER A 27 -55.78 2.67 2.20
N ALA A 28 -55.83 3.43 1.10
CA ALA A 28 -54.62 4.00 0.51
C ALA A 28 -53.96 4.92 1.56
N SER A 29 -52.78 4.56 2.04
CA SER A 29 -52.04 5.39 3.00
C SER A 29 -51.95 6.82 2.49
N GLN A 30 -52.36 7.77 3.33
CA GLN A 30 -52.28 9.20 3.02
C GLN A 30 -50.84 9.69 2.94
N LEU A 31 -49.88 8.89 3.41
CA LEU A 31 -48.45 9.21 3.38
C LEU A 31 -47.92 9.17 1.95
N SER A 32 -47.34 10.28 1.49
CA SER A 32 -46.70 10.38 0.17
C SER A 32 -45.18 10.44 0.25
N THR A 33 -44.63 11.21 1.19
CA THR A 33 -43.17 11.43 1.32
C THR A 33 -42.84 11.98 2.71
N PHE A 34 -41.55 12.19 2.99
CA PHE A 34 -41.07 12.88 4.19
C PHE A 34 -40.29 14.14 3.81
N GLN A 35 -40.55 15.23 4.52
CA GLN A 35 -39.61 16.34 4.61
C GLN A 35 -38.54 15.99 5.64
N VAL A 36 -37.27 16.04 5.25
CA VAL A 36 -36.14 15.69 6.12
C VAL A 36 -35.17 16.87 6.19
N LYS A 37 -34.86 17.33 7.41
CA LYS A 37 -33.87 18.39 7.67
C LYS A 37 -32.74 17.85 8.55
N VAL A 38 -31.52 18.28 8.25
CA VAL A 38 -30.35 17.97 9.08
C VAL A 38 -30.25 19.02 10.19
N LYS A 39 -30.32 18.57 11.44
CA LYS A 39 -30.18 19.43 12.63
C LYS A 39 -28.73 19.58 13.06
N LYS A 40 -27.99 18.47 13.07
CA LYS A 40 -26.62 18.41 13.61
C LYS A 40 -25.83 17.28 12.99
N LEU A 41 -24.53 17.49 12.88
CA LEU A 41 -23.53 16.53 12.44
C LEU A 41 -22.44 16.43 13.51
N SER A 42 -22.00 15.21 13.85
CA SER A 42 -20.91 15.01 14.83
C SER A 42 -20.13 13.74 14.54
N ALA A 43 -18.80 13.80 14.58
CA ALA A 43 -17.97 12.60 14.58
C ALA A 43 -18.06 11.91 15.94
N VAL A 44 -18.09 10.58 15.92
CA VAL A 44 -18.15 9.73 17.10
C VAL A 44 -16.74 9.24 17.42
N ALA A 45 -16.16 9.70 18.52
CA ALA A 45 -14.85 9.23 18.97
C ALA A 45 -14.92 7.76 19.46
N SER A 46 -13.77 7.11 19.59
CA SER A 46 -13.67 5.71 20.05
C SER A 46 -14.25 5.47 21.46
N ASN A 47 -14.28 6.50 22.30
CA ASN A 47 -14.92 6.48 23.62
C ASN A 47 -16.41 6.87 23.59
N GLY A 48 -17.00 7.04 22.41
CA GLY A 48 -18.39 7.46 22.21
C GLY A 48 -18.64 8.97 22.31
N ALA A 49 -17.61 9.78 22.59
CA ALA A 49 -17.78 11.23 22.67
C ALA A 49 -18.09 11.84 21.30
N LEU A 50 -19.03 12.79 21.27
CA LEU A 50 -19.41 13.51 20.05
C LEU A 50 -18.50 14.74 19.88
N THR A 51 -17.90 14.86 18.70
CA THR A 51 -16.98 15.96 18.35
C THR A 51 -17.42 16.64 17.05
N PRO A 52 -17.14 17.94 16.86
CA PRO A 52 -17.41 18.61 15.59
C PRO A 52 -16.68 17.94 14.42
N LEU A 53 -17.32 17.91 13.25
CA LEU A 53 -16.65 17.45 12.03
C LEU A 53 -15.56 18.45 11.59
N SER A 54 -14.46 17.91 11.09
CA SER A 54 -13.44 18.70 10.40
C SER A 54 -13.91 19.10 9.00
N VAL A 55 -13.37 20.19 8.48
CA VAL A 55 -13.56 20.61 7.09
C VAL A 55 -12.28 20.44 6.28
N THR A 56 -12.40 20.53 4.97
CA THR A 56 -11.27 20.51 4.03
C THR A 56 -10.21 21.55 4.39
N THR A 57 -8.93 21.21 4.22
CA THR A 57 -7.80 22.10 4.45
C THR A 57 -7.89 23.40 3.66
N SER A 58 -8.38 23.35 2.42
CA SER A 58 -8.66 24.53 1.58
C SER A 58 -9.61 25.51 2.29
N CYS A 59 -10.63 25.00 2.98
CA CYS A 59 -11.51 25.82 3.77
C CYS A 59 -10.82 26.38 5.02
N ILE A 60 -10.03 25.56 5.73
CA ILE A 60 -9.27 26.02 6.89
C ILE A 60 -8.39 27.21 6.48
N TYR A 61 -7.56 27.06 5.44
CA TYR A 61 -6.69 28.14 4.93
C TYR A 61 -7.42 29.44 4.58
N ARG A 62 -8.72 29.39 4.25
CA ARG A 62 -9.52 30.58 3.92
C ARG A 62 -9.94 31.36 5.16
N TYR A 63 -10.21 30.67 6.28
CA TYR A 63 -10.79 31.28 7.49
C TYR A 63 -9.86 31.27 8.71
N GLY A 64 -8.72 30.56 8.67
CA GLY A 64 -7.75 30.50 9.77
C GLY A 64 -6.79 29.30 9.69
N VAL A 65 -6.26 28.86 10.83
CA VAL A 65 -5.37 27.68 10.93
C VAL A 65 -6.01 26.50 11.67
N SER A 66 -7.31 26.58 11.97
CA SER A 66 -8.05 25.50 12.63
C SER A 66 -9.49 25.40 12.13
N THR A 67 -10.09 24.22 12.28
CA THR A 67 -11.50 23.96 11.98
C THR A 67 -12.43 24.88 12.77
N ASP A 68 -12.09 25.20 14.02
CA ASP A 68 -12.93 26.05 14.89
C ASP A 68 -13.03 27.49 14.40
N ALA A 69 -12.07 27.97 13.62
CA ALA A 69 -12.11 29.29 13.00
C ALA A 69 -13.10 29.39 11.82
N VAL A 70 -13.57 28.26 11.29
CA VAL A 70 -14.48 28.20 10.15
C VAL A 70 -15.92 28.41 10.63
N PRO A 71 -16.66 29.43 10.15
CA PRO A 71 -18.05 29.66 10.56
C PRO A 71 -18.94 28.45 10.27
N ALA A 72 -19.87 28.12 11.18
CA ALA A 72 -20.68 26.90 11.07
C ALA A 72 -21.57 26.90 9.82
N GLU A 73 -22.07 28.07 9.44
CA GLU A 73 -22.97 28.30 8.30
C GLU A 73 -22.31 28.04 6.93
N VAL A 74 -20.98 28.06 6.85
CA VAL A 74 -20.26 27.74 5.61
C VAL A 74 -19.80 26.29 5.54
N ARG A 75 -19.84 25.53 6.65
CA ARG A 75 -19.38 24.13 6.66
C ARG A 75 -20.38 23.22 5.91
N GLY A 76 -19.85 22.30 5.12
CA GLY A 76 -20.66 21.40 4.28
C GLY A 76 -21.24 22.07 3.03
N THR A 77 -20.69 23.23 2.63
CA THR A 77 -21.04 23.91 1.37
C THR A 77 -20.07 23.53 0.25
N PRO A 78 -20.37 23.82 -1.04
CA PRO A 78 -19.44 23.51 -2.13
C PRO A 78 -18.06 24.15 -1.96
N GLU A 79 -18.01 25.33 -1.35
CA GLU A 79 -16.80 26.11 -1.07
C GLU A 79 -16.04 25.64 0.18
N CYS A 80 -16.71 24.91 1.08
CA CYS A 80 -16.16 24.45 2.34
C CYS A 80 -16.78 23.12 2.75
N ARG A 81 -16.38 22.07 2.03
CA ARG A 81 -16.81 20.69 2.26
C ARG A 81 -16.28 20.16 3.60
N TYR A 82 -17.01 19.23 4.22
CA TYR A 82 -16.49 18.44 5.33
C TYR A 82 -15.34 17.55 4.85
N ALA A 83 -14.29 17.37 5.67
CA ALA A 83 -13.25 16.40 5.34
C ALA A 83 -13.80 14.97 5.46
N ILE A 84 -13.24 14.02 4.71
CA ILE A 84 -13.63 12.61 4.82
C ILE A 84 -13.31 12.12 6.25
N PRO A 85 -14.31 11.76 7.07
CA PRO A 85 -14.10 11.39 8.46
C PRO A 85 -13.43 10.00 8.57
N LYS A 86 -12.54 9.83 9.55
CA LYS A 86 -11.94 8.51 9.91
C LYS A 86 -12.81 7.69 10.87
N ASN A 87 -13.82 8.33 11.47
CA ASN A 87 -14.73 7.72 12.44
C ASN A 87 -16.18 7.83 11.95
N PRO A 88 -17.10 6.99 12.47
CA PRO A 88 -18.53 7.16 12.22
C PRO A 88 -19.03 8.57 12.55
N VAL A 89 -20.06 8.99 11.84
CA VAL A 89 -20.72 10.29 12.00
C VAL A 89 -22.16 10.09 12.41
N ASP A 90 -22.57 10.79 13.45
CA ASP A 90 -23.97 10.94 13.84
C ASP A 90 -24.58 12.13 13.11
N ILE A 91 -25.66 11.88 12.38
CA ILE A 91 -26.47 12.88 11.69
C ILE A 91 -27.83 12.92 12.37
N GLU A 92 -28.12 14.03 13.06
CA GLU A 92 -29.41 14.26 13.72
C GLU A 92 -30.39 14.86 12.70
N LEU A 93 -31.56 14.24 12.58
CA LEU A 93 -32.59 14.58 11.61
C LEU A 93 -33.86 15.08 12.29
N GLU A 94 -34.53 16.03 11.64
CA GLU A 94 -35.92 16.41 11.88
C GLU A 94 -36.76 15.91 10.69
N ILE A 95 -37.85 15.20 10.99
CA ILE A 95 -38.64 14.47 10.01
C ILE A 95 -40.10 14.88 10.12
N THR A 96 -40.73 15.18 8.98
CA THR A 96 -42.17 15.46 8.89
C THR A 96 -42.79 14.65 7.77
N ALA A 97 -43.78 13.83 8.09
CA ALA A 97 -44.62 13.11 7.14
C ALA A 97 -45.46 14.09 6.33
N LEU A 98 -45.53 13.88 5.01
CA LEU A 98 -46.30 14.71 4.09
C LEU A 98 -47.33 13.88 3.33
N ASP A 99 -48.48 14.48 3.09
CA ASP A 99 -49.50 13.92 2.21
C ASP A 99 -49.21 14.18 0.72
N ALA A 100 -50.07 13.69 -0.16
CA ALA A 100 -49.95 13.88 -1.61
C ALA A 100 -50.02 15.35 -2.05
N ALA A 101 -50.53 16.25 -1.20
CA ALA A 101 -50.57 17.70 -1.42
C ALA A 101 -49.37 18.44 -0.78
N SER A 102 -48.35 17.69 -0.32
CA SER A 102 -47.18 18.21 0.39
C SER A 102 -47.51 18.96 1.68
N GLN A 103 -48.65 18.66 2.31
CA GLN A 103 -49.03 19.21 3.61
C GLN A 103 -48.61 18.25 4.74
N PRO A 104 -48.28 18.77 5.94
CA PRO A 104 -47.96 17.92 7.09
C PRO A 104 -49.09 16.94 7.42
N LEU A 105 -48.76 15.65 7.42
CA LEU A 105 -49.70 14.56 7.67
C LEU A 105 -49.63 14.13 9.14
N THR A 106 -50.53 14.67 9.96
CA THR A 106 -50.53 14.39 11.40
C THR A 106 -51.11 13.02 11.78
N SER A 107 -51.73 12.31 10.84
CA SER A 107 -52.31 10.98 11.08
C SER A 107 -51.26 9.86 11.08
N PHE A 108 -50.07 10.10 10.51
CA PHE A 108 -49.02 9.09 10.46
C PHE A 108 -48.36 8.88 11.83
N ASN A 109 -48.38 7.64 12.30
CA ASN A 109 -47.70 7.21 13.52
C ASN A 109 -47.04 5.86 13.24
N GLY A 110 -45.72 5.79 13.32
CA GLY A 110 -45.01 4.57 12.96
C GLY A 110 -43.50 4.73 12.90
N PRO A 111 -42.78 3.60 12.82
CA PRO A 111 -41.35 3.61 12.63
C PRO A 111 -41.00 4.07 11.21
N VAL A 112 -39.89 4.78 11.08
CA VAL A 112 -39.23 5.09 9.82
C VAL A 112 -37.77 4.68 9.91
N SER A 113 -37.26 4.02 8.88
CA SER A 113 -35.87 3.59 8.80
C SER A 113 -34.99 4.62 8.08
N PHE A 114 -33.69 4.48 8.27
CA PHE A 114 -32.67 5.31 7.65
C PHE A 114 -31.81 4.53 6.68
N ARG A 115 -31.36 5.22 5.63
CA ARG A 115 -30.30 4.77 4.73
C ARG A 115 -29.44 5.96 4.34
N ALA A 116 -28.14 5.79 4.17
CA ALA A 116 -27.24 6.85 3.69
C ALA A 116 -26.59 6.44 2.36
N VAL A 117 -26.39 7.39 1.45
CA VAL A 117 -25.70 7.15 0.17
C VAL A 117 -24.87 8.39 -0.23
N PRO A 118 -23.55 8.24 -0.53
CA PRO A 118 -22.73 7.09 -0.15
C PRO A 118 -22.57 6.97 1.36
N GLY A 119 -22.16 5.79 1.83
CA GLY A 119 -21.91 5.49 3.24
C GLY A 119 -22.71 4.30 3.76
N ASP A 120 -22.24 3.72 4.86
CA ASP A 120 -22.85 2.55 5.49
C ASP A 120 -23.40 2.89 6.86
N LEU A 121 -24.58 2.36 7.17
CA LEU A 121 -25.11 2.41 8.54
C LEU A 121 -24.13 1.68 9.48
N SER A 122 -23.77 2.33 10.59
CA SER A 122 -22.86 1.76 11.57
C SER A 122 -23.39 1.90 13.00
N GLY A 123 -22.84 1.11 13.92
CA GLY A 123 -23.36 1.00 15.29
C GLY A 123 -24.55 0.04 15.42
N GLY A 124 -25.26 0.13 16.56
CA GLY A 124 -26.42 -0.71 16.87
C GLY A 124 -27.67 -0.33 16.08
N TYR A 125 -28.75 -1.11 16.22
CA TYR A 125 -29.98 -0.87 15.47
C TYR A 125 -30.75 0.37 15.91
N ALA A 126 -30.49 0.87 17.12
CA ALA A 126 -31.12 2.09 17.64
C ALA A 126 -30.83 3.36 16.81
N THR A 127 -29.79 3.35 15.98
CA THR A 127 -29.43 4.47 15.07
C THR A 127 -29.80 4.19 13.61
N ARG A 128 -30.63 3.17 13.34
CA ARG A 128 -31.10 2.82 11.97
C ARG A 128 -32.56 3.18 11.72
N TRP A 129 -33.27 3.68 12.72
CA TRP A 129 -34.68 4.05 12.63
C TRP A 129 -35.09 5.02 13.73
N THR A 130 -36.29 5.58 13.63
CA THR A 130 -36.96 6.33 14.71
C THR A 130 -38.48 6.21 14.58
N THR A 131 -39.24 6.57 15.62
CA THR A 131 -40.70 6.62 15.56
C THR A 131 -41.19 8.03 15.30
N LEU A 132 -42.09 8.20 14.34
CA LEU A 132 -42.85 9.44 14.18
C LEU A 132 -44.14 9.39 14.99
N THR A 133 -44.44 10.49 15.67
CA THR A 133 -45.69 10.69 16.40
C THR A 133 -46.39 11.93 15.85
N ASN A 134 -47.67 11.79 15.51
CA ASN A 134 -48.46 12.81 14.84
C ASN A 134 -47.76 13.38 13.59
N GLY A 135 -47.15 12.50 12.79
CA GLY A 135 -46.44 12.86 11.57
C GLY A 135 -45.08 13.52 11.77
N THR A 136 -44.58 13.67 12.99
CA THR A 136 -43.31 14.37 13.25
C THR A 136 -42.39 13.57 14.18
N GLY A 137 -41.08 13.77 14.05
CA GLY A 137 -40.11 13.12 14.92
C GLY A 137 -38.68 13.54 14.65
N THR A 138 -37.79 13.10 15.53
CA THR A 138 -36.35 13.27 15.41
C THR A 138 -35.66 11.93 15.49
N GLY A 139 -34.55 11.77 14.77
CA GLY A 139 -33.75 10.55 14.85
C GLY A 139 -32.29 10.84 14.57
N THR A 140 -31.41 9.96 15.04
CA THR A 140 -29.98 10.01 14.76
C THR A 140 -29.61 8.82 13.90
N VAL A 141 -29.08 9.09 12.72
CA VAL A 141 -28.47 8.07 11.88
C VAL A 141 -26.97 8.08 12.12
N ARG A 142 -26.38 6.90 12.32
CA ARG A 142 -24.93 6.74 12.45
C ARG A 142 -24.37 6.11 11.18
N VAL A 143 -23.42 6.78 10.55
CA VAL A 143 -22.94 6.44 9.21
C VAL A 143 -21.42 6.47 9.13
N SER A 144 -20.83 5.50 8.45
CA SER A 144 -19.40 5.44 8.10
C SER A 144 -19.18 5.63 6.59
N HIS A 145 -17.93 5.79 6.15
CA HIS A 145 -17.56 5.89 4.72
C HIS A 145 -18.24 7.04 3.96
N LEU A 146 -18.29 8.22 4.58
CA LEU A 146 -18.89 9.43 4.00
C LEU A 146 -17.89 10.18 3.10
N TYR A 147 -18.26 10.41 1.84
CA TYR A 147 -17.48 11.19 0.86
C TYR A 147 -18.38 11.81 -0.20
N GLY A 148 -17.89 12.85 -0.87
CA GLY A 148 -18.63 13.52 -1.94
C GLY A 148 -19.99 14.04 -1.48
N ASP A 149 -21.04 13.75 -2.25
CA ASP A 149 -22.38 14.30 -2.00
C ASP A 149 -23.25 13.26 -1.28
N VAL A 150 -23.36 13.40 0.05
CA VAL A 150 -24.06 12.45 0.92
C VAL A 150 -25.52 12.84 1.10
N ARG A 151 -26.43 11.87 1.02
CA ARG A 151 -27.85 12.04 1.33
C ARG A 151 -28.31 10.96 2.30
N VAL A 152 -29.12 11.36 3.27
CA VAL A 152 -29.84 10.40 4.13
C VAL A 152 -31.27 10.28 3.63
N TRP A 153 -31.69 9.04 3.44
CA TRP A 153 -33.03 8.62 3.13
C TRP A 153 -33.75 8.27 4.42
N VAL A 154 -34.99 8.74 4.53
CA VAL A 154 -35.96 8.33 5.55
C VAL A 154 -37.04 7.55 4.82
N GLN A 155 -37.32 6.34 5.28
CA GLN A 155 -38.17 5.40 4.56
C GLN A 155 -39.21 4.79 5.50
N ASP A 156 -40.45 4.70 5.05
CA ASP A 156 -41.45 3.83 5.66
C ASP A 156 -41.24 2.41 5.14
N GLU A 157 -40.17 1.78 5.63
CA GLU A 157 -39.68 0.45 5.25
C GLU A 157 -38.99 -0.17 6.49
N PRO A 158 -38.98 -1.51 6.65
CA PRO A 158 -38.20 -2.16 7.69
C PRO A 158 -36.71 -1.71 7.65
N PRO A 159 -36.07 -1.49 8.82
CA PRO A 159 -34.68 -1.09 8.84
C PRO A 159 -33.77 -2.20 8.32
N GLN A 160 -32.65 -1.81 7.69
CA GLN A 160 -31.62 -2.73 7.27
C GLN A 160 -31.06 -3.50 8.47
N VAL A 161 -31.14 -4.83 8.40
CA VAL A 161 -30.57 -5.76 9.38
C VAL A 161 -29.31 -6.43 8.82
N ASP A 162 -28.35 -6.67 9.69
CA ASP A 162 -27.13 -7.40 9.33
C ASP A 162 -27.34 -8.87 9.69
N PHE A 163 -26.96 -9.78 8.80
CA PHE A 163 -27.08 -11.22 9.04
C PHE A 163 -25.71 -11.84 9.33
N LEU A 164 -25.64 -12.70 10.35
CA LEU A 164 -24.47 -13.52 10.67
C LEU A 164 -24.95 -14.90 11.13
N ASP A 165 -24.35 -15.98 10.61
CA ASP A 165 -24.66 -17.37 10.95
C ASP A 165 -26.16 -17.74 10.90
N GLY A 166 -26.90 -17.19 9.92
CA GLY A 166 -28.32 -17.48 9.72
C GLY A 166 -29.28 -16.73 10.65
N GLY A 167 -28.77 -15.81 11.49
CA GLY A 167 -29.57 -14.94 12.36
C GLY A 167 -29.27 -13.45 12.14
N VAL A 168 -30.07 -12.59 12.78
CA VAL A 168 -29.79 -11.15 12.87
C VAL A 168 -28.60 -10.94 13.80
N SER A 169 -27.53 -10.34 13.29
CA SER A 169 -26.36 -9.94 14.04
C SER A 169 -26.67 -8.76 14.96
N GLY A 170 -26.08 -8.66 16.14
CA GLY A 170 -26.31 -7.57 17.09
C GLY A 170 -27.44 -7.83 18.08
N ASP A 171 -28.11 -6.78 18.55
CA ASP A 171 -29.18 -6.84 19.54
C ASP A 171 -30.55 -6.58 18.88
N PRO A 172 -31.33 -7.62 18.54
CA PRO A 172 -32.62 -7.47 17.87
C PRO A 172 -33.66 -6.73 18.71
N SER A 173 -33.48 -6.59 20.03
CA SER A 173 -34.40 -5.82 20.88
C SER A 173 -34.41 -4.32 20.56
N GLN A 174 -33.41 -3.85 19.81
CA GLN A 174 -33.29 -2.48 19.34
C GLN A 174 -34.03 -2.23 18.02
N LEU A 175 -34.62 -3.25 17.39
CA LEU A 175 -35.44 -3.10 16.19
C LEU A 175 -36.82 -2.52 16.54
N PRO A 176 -37.50 -1.86 15.59
CA PRO A 176 -38.84 -1.36 15.82
C PRO A 176 -39.79 -2.51 16.15
N PRO A 177 -40.76 -2.29 17.06
CA PRO A 177 -41.83 -3.24 17.25
C PRO A 177 -42.63 -3.38 15.95
N ASP A 178 -43.17 -4.57 15.70
CA ASP A 178 -44.07 -4.79 14.58
C ASP A 178 -45.28 -3.87 14.71
N SER A 179 -45.43 -2.95 13.76
CA SER A 179 -46.53 -1.99 13.73
C SER A 179 -47.87 -2.65 13.36
N GLY A 180 -47.85 -3.91 12.91
CA GLY A 180 -49.02 -4.63 12.40
C GLY A 180 -49.60 -4.03 11.11
N THR A 181 -48.98 -2.98 10.58
CA THR A 181 -49.41 -2.26 9.37
C THR A 181 -48.31 -2.38 8.31
N PRO A 182 -48.64 -2.86 7.09
CA PRO A 182 -47.65 -2.95 6.03
C PRO A 182 -47.00 -1.58 5.73
N PRO A 183 -45.68 -1.54 5.47
CA PRO A 183 -44.98 -0.33 5.09
C PRO A 183 -45.51 0.21 3.76
N THR A 184 -45.54 1.54 3.63
CA THR A 184 -45.98 2.22 2.40
C THR A 184 -44.85 2.39 1.38
N PHE A 185 -43.60 2.20 1.81
CA PHE A 185 -42.39 2.51 1.04
C PHE A 185 -42.28 3.97 0.61
N ALA A 186 -43.02 4.88 1.25
CA ALA A 186 -42.83 6.31 1.09
C ALA A 186 -41.41 6.68 1.54
N THR A 187 -40.77 7.58 0.79
CA THR A 187 -39.39 8.01 1.08
C THR A 187 -39.27 9.51 1.07
N GLY A 188 -38.32 10.03 1.86
CA GLY A 188 -37.87 11.40 1.83
C GLY A 188 -36.36 11.45 1.95
N ILE A 189 -35.73 12.52 1.46
CA ILE A 189 -34.28 12.64 1.45
C ILE A 189 -33.85 13.99 2.03
N THR A 190 -32.69 14.01 2.69
CA THR A 190 -32.04 15.26 3.08
C THR A 190 -31.59 16.05 1.85
N PRO A 191 -31.37 17.36 1.99
CA PRO A 191 -30.42 18.07 1.14
C PRO A 191 -29.07 17.37 1.12
N ALA A 192 -28.29 17.58 0.06
CA ALA A 192 -26.95 17.01 -0.03
C ALA A 192 -26.04 17.60 1.06
N ILE A 193 -25.38 16.74 1.82
CA ILE A 193 -24.35 17.07 2.80
C ILE A 193 -23.01 16.87 2.10
N LEU A 194 -22.25 17.95 1.93
CA LEU A 194 -21.08 17.93 1.06
C LEU A 194 -19.82 17.59 1.86
N PHE A 195 -19.30 16.40 1.59
CA PHE A 195 -18.00 15.94 2.00
C PHE A 195 -16.99 16.10 0.86
N GLU A 196 -15.72 16.07 1.23
CA GLU A 196 -14.59 15.99 0.34
C GLU A 196 -14.71 14.76 -0.57
N GLU A 197 -14.29 14.94 -1.81
CA GLU A 197 -14.22 13.86 -2.78
C GLU A 197 -12.97 13.01 -2.54
N PRO A 198 -13.05 11.69 -2.74
CA PRO A 198 -11.95 10.81 -2.43
C PRO A 198 -10.83 10.89 -3.47
N THR A 199 -9.59 10.72 -3.01
CA THR A 199 -8.38 10.58 -3.83
C THR A 199 -7.84 9.15 -3.70
N ILE A 200 -6.91 8.76 -4.59
CA ILE A 200 -6.22 7.47 -4.47
C ILE A 200 -5.51 7.36 -3.11
N SER A 201 -4.88 8.45 -2.66
CA SER A 201 -4.21 8.52 -1.35
C SER A 201 -5.17 8.22 -0.21
N ARG A 202 -6.37 8.84 -0.20
CA ARG A 202 -7.35 8.63 0.86
C ARG A 202 -7.94 7.21 0.85
N MET A 203 -7.96 6.56 -0.30
CA MET A 203 -8.38 5.17 -0.44
C MET A 203 -7.39 4.17 0.15
N GLN A 204 -6.10 4.51 0.24
CA GLN A 204 -5.07 3.59 0.72
C GLN A 204 -4.48 3.97 2.07
N GLU A 205 -4.59 5.22 2.50
CA GLU A 205 -4.14 5.64 3.82
C GLU A 205 -5.03 4.98 4.90
N PRO A 206 -4.49 4.08 5.75
CA PRO A 206 -5.31 3.38 6.73
C PRO A 206 -5.88 4.34 7.79
N ASP A 207 -7.10 4.07 8.22
CA ASP A 207 -7.79 4.90 9.21
C ASP A 207 -7.17 4.80 10.61
N LEU A 208 -6.67 3.62 10.98
CA LEU A 208 -5.93 3.40 12.22
C LEU A 208 -4.43 3.32 11.93
N GLN A 209 -3.67 4.21 12.54
CA GLN A 209 -2.20 4.27 12.41
C GLN A 209 -1.48 3.00 12.92
N THR A 210 -2.20 2.08 13.56
CA THR A 210 -1.70 0.80 14.11
C THR A 210 -2.26 -0.43 13.39
N ASN A 211 -3.22 -0.29 12.48
CA ASN A 211 -3.78 -1.38 11.69
C ASN A 211 -3.76 -1.00 10.21
N ASN A 212 -2.77 -1.51 9.50
CA ASN A 212 -2.50 -1.22 8.09
C ASN A 212 -3.11 -2.25 7.13
N ARG A 213 -3.98 -3.14 7.61
CA ARG A 213 -4.38 -4.34 6.84
C ARG A 213 -5.47 -4.11 5.80
N GLY A 214 -6.02 -2.90 5.72
CA GLY A 214 -7.07 -2.65 4.77
C GLY A 214 -7.36 -1.19 4.51
N SER A 215 -7.98 -0.98 3.36
CA SER A 215 -8.49 0.32 2.94
C SER A 215 -9.56 0.82 3.91
N PRO A 216 -9.59 2.14 4.21
CA PRO A 216 -10.73 2.76 4.89
C PRO A 216 -12.05 2.69 4.09
N PHE A 217 -12.01 2.22 2.84
CA PHE A 217 -13.18 2.07 1.98
C PHE A 217 -13.37 0.63 1.51
N ASP A 218 -12.84 -0.38 2.22
CA ASP A 218 -13.08 -1.78 1.83
C ASP A 218 -14.57 -2.06 1.60
N ARG A 219 -14.86 -2.72 0.48
CA ARG A 219 -16.21 -3.06 -0.03
C ARG A 219 -17.06 -1.88 -0.51
N GLN A 220 -16.50 -0.66 -0.56
CA GLN A 220 -17.22 0.50 -1.09
C GLN A 220 -17.03 0.64 -2.60
N PHE A 221 -18.05 1.16 -3.30
CA PHE A 221 -17.91 1.59 -4.68
C PHE A 221 -17.51 3.06 -4.72
N LEU A 222 -16.31 3.36 -5.21
CA LEU A 222 -15.72 4.68 -5.14
C LEU A 222 -15.39 5.22 -6.53
N THR A 223 -15.51 6.54 -6.69
CA THR A 223 -15.09 7.28 -7.90
C THR A 223 -14.10 8.36 -7.50
N VAL A 224 -12.87 8.25 -7.99
CA VAL A 224 -11.83 9.28 -7.89
C VAL A 224 -11.88 10.15 -9.15
N GLY A 225 -11.98 11.46 -8.97
CA GLY A 225 -11.96 12.41 -10.08
C GLY A 225 -13.24 12.42 -10.92
N ARG A 226 -13.31 13.38 -11.84
CA ARG A 226 -14.42 13.56 -12.78
C ARG A 226 -13.96 14.34 -13.99
N ALA A 227 -14.56 14.05 -15.14
CA ALA A 227 -14.32 14.80 -16.36
C ALA A 227 -14.99 16.20 -16.29
N PRO A 228 -14.44 17.23 -16.96
CA PRO A 228 -14.96 18.60 -16.90
C PRO A 228 -16.44 18.74 -17.28
N GLU A 229 -16.92 17.90 -18.19
CA GLU A 229 -18.33 17.83 -18.61
C GLU A 229 -19.28 17.36 -17.49
N ASN A 230 -18.75 16.67 -16.47
CA ASN A 230 -19.49 16.16 -15.31
C ASN A 230 -19.28 17.01 -14.04
N GLY A 231 -18.62 18.16 -14.16
CA GLY A 231 -18.39 19.10 -13.06
C GLY A 231 -16.95 19.58 -12.95
N ALA A 232 -16.68 20.38 -11.91
CA ALA A 232 -15.33 20.88 -11.64
C ALA A 232 -14.37 19.71 -11.41
N PRO A 233 -13.22 19.64 -12.11
CA PRO A 233 -12.24 18.61 -11.89
C PRO A 233 -11.72 18.57 -10.45
N LEU A 234 -11.38 17.36 -9.98
CA LEU A 234 -10.90 17.15 -8.62
C LEU A 234 -9.52 17.79 -8.39
N VAL A 235 -9.38 18.54 -7.30
CA VAL A 235 -8.12 19.15 -6.87
C VAL A 235 -7.65 18.58 -5.53
N GLN A 236 -6.35 18.58 -5.31
CA GLN A 236 -5.70 18.13 -4.09
C GLN A 236 -6.02 19.05 -2.92
N ASN A 237 -6.37 18.45 -1.80
CA ASN A 237 -6.62 19.16 -0.56
C ASN A 237 -5.65 18.70 0.55
N CYS A 238 -4.37 18.98 0.32
CA CYS A 238 -3.30 18.47 1.19
C CYS A 238 -3.38 19.00 2.62
N PRO A 239 -2.97 18.20 3.62
CA PRO A 239 -3.10 18.53 5.04
C PRO A 239 -2.26 19.75 5.47
N LEU A 240 -2.65 20.35 6.59
CA LEU A 240 -1.90 21.44 7.23
C LEU A 240 -0.56 20.94 7.78
N GLY A 241 0.34 21.90 8.03
CA GLY A 241 1.63 21.62 8.63
C GLY A 241 2.46 20.73 7.71
N TYR A 242 2.62 21.12 6.45
CA TYR A 242 3.62 20.49 5.57
C TYR A 242 5.04 20.73 6.11
N ASN A 243 5.30 21.92 6.64
CA ASN A 243 6.56 22.28 7.26
C ASN A 243 6.39 22.31 8.79
N LEU A 244 7.24 21.61 9.54
CA LEU A 244 7.19 21.63 11.02
C LEU A 244 7.64 22.98 11.59
N GLN A 245 8.54 23.66 10.88
CA GLN A 245 9.06 24.97 11.24
C GLN A 245 8.10 26.10 10.82
N ASP A 246 7.25 25.86 9.82
CA ASP A 246 6.18 26.77 9.40
C ASP A 246 4.86 26.01 9.20
N PRO A 247 4.02 25.92 10.24
CA PRO A 247 2.73 25.25 10.16
C PRO A 247 1.77 25.81 9.10
N ASN A 248 1.99 27.04 8.63
CA ASN A 248 1.21 27.68 7.57
C ASN A 248 1.71 27.36 6.17
N ALA A 249 2.91 26.78 6.05
CA ALA A 249 3.42 26.36 4.77
C ALA A 249 2.50 25.29 4.17
N LYS A 250 2.10 25.53 2.93
CA LYS A 250 1.25 24.61 2.17
C LYS A 250 2.11 23.55 1.52
N ASP A 251 1.59 22.34 1.43
CA ASP A 251 2.16 21.34 0.54
C ASP A 251 2.19 21.89 -0.89
N PRO A 252 3.30 21.76 -1.65
CA PRO A 252 3.40 22.23 -3.04
C PRO A 252 2.32 21.66 -3.97
N ASN A 253 1.69 20.54 -3.62
CA ASN A 253 0.61 19.93 -4.37
C ASN A 253 -0.78 20.41 -3.96
N HIS A 254 -0.93 21.17 -2.87
CA HIS A 254 -2.22 21.71 -2.44
C HIS A 254 -2.84 22.59 -3.54
N GLY A 255 -4.10 22.32 -3.88
CA GLY A 255 -4.85 23.04 -4.92
C GLY A 255 -4.48 22.65 -6.36
N LYS A 256 -3.52 21.74 -6.58
CA LYS A 256 -3.26 21.19 -7.92
C LYS A 256 -4.36 20.23 -8.33
N LEU A 257 -4.59 20.13 -9.63
CA LEU A 257 -5.47 19.13 -10.21
C LEU A 257 -4.95 17.71 -9.91
N VAL A 258 -5.82 16.81 -9.44
CA VAL A 258 -5.52 15.38 -9.32
C VAL A 258 -5.11 14.84 -10.70
N THR A 259 -3.88 14.35 -10.80
CA THR A 259 -3.29 13.94 -12.08
C THR A 259 -2.93 12.46 -12.02
N MET A 260 -3.88 11.62 -12.43
CA MET A 260 -3.76 10.17 -12.47
C MET A 260 -3.09 9.72 -13.77
N VAL A 261 -1.92 9.09 -13.65
CA VAL A 261 -1.12 8.56 -14.76
C VAL A 261 -1.16 7.04 -14.73
N VAL A 262 -1.41 6.39 -15.87
CA VAL A 262 -1.23 4.95 -16.01
C VAL A 262 0.26 4.65 -16.05
N THR A 263 0.76 3.85 -15.10
CA THR A 263 2.20 3.61 -14.91
C THR A 263 2.68 2.25 -15.40
N GLY A 264 1.76 1.31 -15.57
CA GLY A 264 2.02 -0.02 -16.12
C GLY A 264 0.72 -0.79 -16.36
N LEU A 265 0.83 -1.89 -17.10
CA LEU A 265 -0.26 -2.81 -17.42
C LEU A 265 0.21 -4.22 -17.07
N ASP A 266 -0.71 -5.09 -16.66
CA ASP A 266 -0.48 -6.53 -16.57
C ASP A 266 -1.69 -7.29 -17.17
N PRO A 267 -1.62 -8.61 -17.37
CA PRO A 267 -2.73 -9.37 -17.94
C PRO A 267 -4.04 -9.28 -17.13
N GLY A 268 -3.96 -8.93 -15.85
CA GLY A 268 -5.10 -8.85 -14.93
C GLY A 268 -5.58 -7.43 -14.64
N GLY A 269 -5.01 -6.39 -15.27
CA GLY A 269 -5.28 -5.02 -14.86
C GLY A 269 -4.21 -4.00 -15.25
N PHE A 270 -4.16 -2.91 -14.47
CA PHE A 270 -3.22 -1.81 -14.68
C PHE A 270 -2.94 -1.03 -13.40
N PHE A 271 -1.85 -0.28 -13.41
CA PHE A 271 -1.41 0.54 -12.28
C PHE A 271 -1.65 2.02 -12.58
N VAL A 272 -2.23 2.74 -11.62
CA VAL A 272 -2.44 4.19 -11.72
C VAL A 272 -1.72 4.89 -10.58
N THR A 273 -1.01 5.97 -10.87
CA THR A 273 -0.39 6.83 -9.87
C THR A 273 -0.87 8.26 -10.02
N ASP A 274 -1.37 8.84 -8.93
CA ASP A 274 -1.59 10.27 -8.80
C ASP A 274 -0.26 10.98 -8.51
N ILE A 275 0.36 11.55 -9.55
CA ILE A 275 1.65 12.26 -9.43
C ILE A 275 1.54 13.59 -8.67
N THR A 276 0.32 14.00 -8.34
CA THR A 276 0.04 15.18 -7.52
C THR A 276 -0.41 14.82 -6.10
N ALA A 277 -0.40 13.54 -5.72
CA ALA A 277 -0.82 13.12 -4.40
C ALA A 277 -0.07 13.89 -3.30
N CYS A 278 -0.81 14.23 -2.24
CA CYS A 278 -0.26 14.93 -1.09
C CYS A 278 0.74 14.06 -0.35
N ARG A 279 1.74 14.68 0.29
CA ARG A 279 2.66 13.93 1.15
C ARG A 279 1.95 13.54 2.44
N VAL A 280 2.24 12.32 2.92
CA VAL A 280 1.67 11.80 4.16
C VAL A 280 2.74 11.81 5.24
N ARG A 281 2.41 12.39 6.40
CA ARG A 281 3.33 12.45 7.54
C ARG A 281 3.59 11.06 8.09
N GLU A 282 4.84 10.80 8.43
CA GLU A 282 5.21 9.58 9.12
C GLU A 282 4.68 9.62 10.57
N TYR A 283 3.96 8.58 10.98
CA TYR A 283 3.54 8.43 12.37
C TYR A 283 4.65 7.75 13.18
N THR A 284 5.18 8.44 14.19
CA THR A 284 6.25 7.94 15.09
C THR A 284 5.78 7.73 16.53
N GLY A 285 4.46 7.83 16.78
CA GLY A 285 3.88 7.65 18.12
C GLY A 285 3.76 6.19 18.56
N THR A 286 3.23 5.97 19.77
CA THR A 286 3.00 4.63 20.34
C THR A 286 2.14 3.78 19.41
N GLY A 287 2.58 2.55 19.14
CA GLY A 287 1.92 1.62 18.22
C GLY A 287 2.38 1.72 16.76
N SER A 288 3.24 2.68 16.41
CA SER A 288 3.93 2.71 15.12
C SER A 288 5.03 1.65 15.04
N ASN A 289 5.17 0.98 13.89
CA ASN A 289 6.31 0.12 13.59
C ASN A 289 7.42 0.85 12.81
N VAL A 290 7.47 2.19 12.88
CA VAL A 290 8.60 2.97 12.38
C VAL A 290 9.83 2.75 13.25
N ARG A 291 10.84 2.06 12.71
CA ARG A 291 12.12 1.80 13.39
C ARG A 291 13.13 2.93 13.28
N THR A 292 13.17 3.56 12.10
CA THR A 292 14.09 4.66 11.79
C THR A 292 13.30 5.72 11.04
N PRO A 293 13.00 6.88 11.65
CA PRO A 293 12.22 7.94 11.00
C PRO A 293 12.90 8.52 9.75
N GLU A 294 12.10 9.08 8.84
CA GLU A 294 12.62 9.90 7.74
C GLU A 294 13.07 11.28 8.24
N GLU A 295 14.11 11.81 7.61
CA GLU A 295 14.71 13.10 8.00
C GLU A 295 13.74 14.28 7.79
N ASP A 296 12.87 14.18 6.79
CA ASP A 296 11.84 15.17 6.51
C ASP A 296 10.51 14.92 7.23
N GLY A 297 10.38 13.78 7.93
CA GLY A 297 9.19 13.40 8.70
C GLY A 297 7.99 12.95 7.85
N PHE A 298 8.20 12.58 6.59
CA PHE A 298 7.15 12.05 5.71
C PHE A 298 7.42 10.59 5.33
N THR A 299 6.36 9.86 5.00
CA THR A 299 6.52 8.53 4.40
C THR A 299 7.20 8.64 3.04
N PRO A 300 7.97 7.62 2.61
CA PRO A 300 8.66 7.64 1.32
C PRO A 300 7.68 7.64 0.13
N GLY A 301 6.52 6.99 0.27
CA GLY A 301 5.42 7.07 -0.67
C GLY A 301 4.31 8.02 -0.20
N THR A 302 3.31 8.22 -1.06
CA THR A 302 2.17 9.15 -0.85
C THR A 302 0.83 8.43 -0.70
N TYR A 303 0.83 7.09 -0.70
CA TYR A 303 -0.38 6.27 -0.90
C TYR A 303 -1.10 6.58 -2.23
N GLY A 304 -0.45 7.30 -3.15
CA GLY A 304 -1.06 7.83 -4.37
C GLY A 304 -1.11 6.85 -5.54
N SER A 305 -0.78 5.57 -5.36
CA SER A 305 -0.68 4.59 -6.45
C SER A 305 -1.55 3.38 -6.18
N VAL A 306 -2.43 2.95 -7.08
CA VAL A 306 -3.31 1.79 -6.89
C VAL A 306 -3.24 0.82 -8.06
N TYR A 307 -3.41 -0.47 -7.76
CA TYR A 307 -3.67 -1.50 -8.76
C TYR A 307 -5.17 -1.60 -9.08
N VAL A 308 -5.48 -1.57 -10.37
CA VAL A 308 -6.85 -1.66 -10.89
C VAL A 308 -7.00 -3.02 -11.57
N TYR A 309 -7.69 -3.94 -10.90
CA TYR A 309 -7.95 -5.27 -11.40
C TYR A 309 -9.08 -5.26 -12.43
N ASN A 310 -8.83 -5.89 -13.58
CA ASN A 310 -9.78 -6.04 -14.66
C ASN A 310 -9.75 -7.49 -15.19
N TYR A 311 -10.91 -8.12 -15.35
CA TYR A 311 -11.02 -9.49 -15.87
C TYR A 311 -10.53 -9.64 -17.31
N SER A 312 -10.36 -8.54 -18.03
CA SER A 312 -9.80 -8.49 -19.38
C SER A 312 -8.69 -7.47 -19.44
N PHE A 313 -7.73 -7.70 -20.35
CA PHE A 313 -6.69 -6.72 -20.62
C PHE A 313 -7.32 -5.37 -20.99
N PRO A 314 -6.87 -4.24 -20.42
CA PRO A 314 -7.47 -2.92 -20.65
C PRO A 314 -7.10 -2.40 -22.05
N GLU A 315 -7.78 -2.92 -23.07
CA GLU A 315 -7.52 -2.57 -24.48
C GLU A 315 -7.67 -1.06 -24.73
N GLY A 316 -6.71 -0.48 -25.45
CA GLY A 316 -6.68 0.95 -25.74
C GLY A 316 -6.28 1.83 -24.56
N LEU A 317 -5.73 1.27 -23.49
CA LEU A 317 -5.04 1.99 -22.42
C LEU A 317 -3.53 1.72 -22.51
N TYR A 318 -2.70 2.75 -22.36
CA TYR A 318 -1.25 2.61 -22.43
C TYR A 318 -0.55 3.26 -21.23
N PRO A 319 0.63 2.75 -20.82
CA PRO A 319 1.48 3.48 -19.87
C PRO A 319 1.78 4.88 -20.39
N GLY A 320 1.58 5.88 -19.53
CA GLY A 320 1.69 7.30 -19.82
C GLY A 320 0.36 8.03 -20.01
N ASP A 321 -0.73 7.31 -20.27
CA ASP A 321 -2.05 7.94 -20.43
C ASP A 321 -2.52 8.61 -19.14
N LEU A 322 -3.25 9.72 -19.28
CA LEU A 322 -3.87 10.43 -18.16
C LEU A 322 -5.34 10.06 -18.00
N LEU A 323 -5.82 9.97 -16.76
CA LEU A 323 -7.21 9.74 -16.43
C LEU A 323 -7.86 10.99 -15.82
N TRP A 324 -9.09 11.30 -16.23
CA TRP A 324 -9.97 12.25 -15.54
C TRP A 324 -10.65 11.61 -14.34
N SER A 325 -11.09 10.37 -14.50
CA SER A 325 -11.76 9.63 -13.44
C SER A 325 -11.39 8.16 -13.45
N LEU A 326 -11.40 7.57 -12.27
CA LEU A 326 -11.24 6.14 -12.02
C LEU A 326 -12.28 5.73 -10.98
N SER A 327 -13.06 4.70 -11.28
CA SER A 327 -14.12 4.21 -10.41
C SER A 327 -14.10 2.69 -10.33
N GLY A 328 -14.58 2.13 -9.23
CA GLY A 328 -14.66 0.70 -9.02
C GLY A 328 -14.99 0.34 -7.57
N SER A 329 -15.18 -0.95 -7.32
CA SER A 329 -15.32 -1.47 -5.96
C SER A 329 -13.94 -1.62 -5.33
N VAL A 330 -13.74 -0.99 -4.18
CA VAL A 330 -12.53 -1.15 -3.37
C VAL A 330 -12.58 -2.52 -2.71
N GLN A 331 -11.50 -3.30 -2.86
CA GLN A 331 -11.35 -4.60 -2.22
C GLN A 331 -9.95 -4.77 -1.70
N ASP A 332 -9.84 -5.23 -0.46
CA ASP A 332 -8.58 -5.74 0.07
C ASP A 332 -8.46 -7.22 -0.27
N PHE A 333 -7.62 -7.52 -1.26
CA PHE A 333 -7.41 -8.89 -1.71
C PHE A 333 -5.95 -9.27 -1.52
N THR A 334 -5.71 -10.40 -0.85
CA THR A 334 -4.33 -10.87 -0.54
C THR A 334 -3.46 -9.84 0.21
N ALA A 335 -4.10 -8.91 0.94
CA ALA A 335 -3.51 -7.73 1.59
C ALA A 335 -2.87 -6.72 0.63
N THR A 336 -3.47 -6.54 -0.55
CA THR A 336 -3.29 -5.35 -1.40
C THR A 336 -4.65 -4.68 -1.55
N THR A 337 -4.69 -3.36 -1.42
CA THR A 337 -5.86 -2.57 -1.78
C THR A 337 -5.92 -2.43 -3.29
N GLN A 338 -7.02 -2.88 -3.89
CA GLN A 338 -7.23 -2.81 -5.33
C GLN A 338 -8.64 -2.32 -5.67
N LEU A 339 -8.80 -1.78 -6.87
CA LEU A 339 -10.10 -1.48 -7.47
C LEU A 339 -10.53 -2.61 -8.39
N THR A 340 -11.74 -3.12 -8.22
CA THR A 340 -12.35 -4.15 -9.08
C THR A 340 -13.61 -3.61 -9.77
N PHE A 341 -14.05 -4.32 -10.82
CA PHE A 341 -15.09 -3.85 -11.74
C PHE A 341 -14.90 -2.39 -12.19
N PRO A 342 -13.71 -2.06 -12.70
CA PRO A 342 -13.32 -0.68 -12.89
C PRO A 342 -14.02 -0.01 -14.07
N SER A 343 -14.22 1.30 -13.97
CA SER A 343 -14.54 2.18 -15.08
C SER A 343 -13.71 3.45 -15.00
N TRP A 344 -13.20 3.93 -16.13
CA TRP A 344 -12.31 5.09 -16.19
C TRP A 344 -12.63 5.99 -17.39
N ILE A 345 -12.29 7.26 -17.26
CA ILE A 345 -12.37 8.25 -18.35
C ILE A 345 -10.97 8.75 -18.62
N ILE A 346 -10.50 8.58 -19.86
CA ILE A 346 -9.17 9.01 -20.28
C ILE A 346 -9.20 10.52 -20.57
N ARG A 347 -8.28 11.25 -19.96
CA ARG A 347 -8.03 12.67 -20.18
C ARG A 347 -7.15 12.93 -21.39
N GLU A 348 -6.09 12.15 -21.55
CA GLU A 348 -5.13 12.29 -22.66
C GLU A 348 -4.60 10.90 -23.03
N ARG A 349 -4.77 10.54 -24.31
CA ARG A 349 -4.22 9.33 -24.92
C ARG A 349 -2.85 9.66 -25.49
N VAL A 350 -1.80 9.46 -24.71
CA VAL A 350 -0.46 9.97 -25.04
C VAL A 350 0.04 9.38 -26.36
N ARG A 351 -0.15 8.07 -26.57
CA ARG A 351 0.33 7.40 -27.78
C ARG A 351 -0.45 7.77 -29.04
N ASP A 352 -1.70 8.17 -28.90
CA ASP A 352 -2.58 8.54 -30.01
C ASP A 352 -2.43 10.02 -30.40
N THR A 353 -1.97 10.86 -29.46
CA THR A 353 -1.95 12.32 -29.61
C THR A 353 -0.55 12.92 -29.73
N LEU A 354 0.47 12.27 -29.16
CA LEU A 354 1.84 12.79 -29.09
C LEU A 354 2.82 11.95 -29.94
N PRO A 355 3.89 12.56 -30.47
CA PRO A 355 4.94 11.84 -31.19
C PRO A 355 5.70 10.87 -30.25
N PRO A 356 6.33 9.80 -30.79
CA PRO A 356 7.02 8.78 -29.98
C PRO A 356 8.03 9.29 -28.96
N ALA A 357 8.75 10.38 -29.29
CA ALA A 357 9.72 11.01 -28.39
C ALA A 357 9.09 11.64 -27.12
N GLN A 358 7.77 11.75 -27.06
CA GLN A 358 7.02 12.32 -25.93
C GLN A 358 6.13 11.28 -25.24
N TRP A 359 6.23 9.99 -25.60
CA TRP A 359 5.41 8.95 -24.97
C TRP A 359 5.66 8.79 -23.46
N THR A 360 6.81 9.24 -22.96
CA THR A 360 7.15 9.22 -21.53
C THR A 360 6.84 10.52 -20.79
N LYS A 361 6.26 11.55 -21.45
CA LYS A 361 5.99 12.89 -20.90
C LYS A 361 5.48 12.90 -19.46
N TYR A 362 4.51 12.03 -19.14
CA TYR A 362 3.95 11.91 -17.79
C TYR A 362 4.61 10.81 -16.96
N LEU A 363 5.13 9.75 -17.58
CA LEU A 363 5.89 8.70 -16.88
C LEU A 363 7.16 9.26 -16.24
N ASP A 364 7.84 10.20 -16.90
CA ASP A 364 9.07 10.84 -16.41
C ASP A 364 8.82 11.73 -15.17
N GLN A 365 7.55 12.08 -14.91
CA GLN A 365 7.13 12.82 -13.71
C GLN A 365 6.75 11.89 -12.55
N VAL A 366 6.60 10.59 -12.80
CA VAL A 366 6.31 9.60 -11.76
C VAL A 366 7.55 9.40 -10.92
N GLN A 367 7.42 9.64 -9.62
CA GLN A 367 8.54 9.52 -8.70
C GLN A 367 8.86 8.05 -8.41
N VAL A 368 9.96 7.55 -8.98
CA VAL A 368 10.46 6.20 -8.68
C VAL A 368 11.29 6.24 -7.40
N ARG A 369 10.81 5.60 -6.34
CA ARG A 369 11.50 5.57 -5.03
C ARG A 369 12.51 4.43 -4.97
N GLU A 370 13.77 4.75 -4.61
CA GLU A 370 14.78 3.73 -4.31
C GLU A 370 14.41 3.04 -2.98
N LEU A 371 14.08 1.75 -3.04
CA LEU A 371 13.76 0.95 -1.87
C LEU A 371 15.05 0.64 -1.10
N ALA A 372 15.22 1.34 0.02
CA ALA A 372 16.38 1.23 0.90
C ALA A 372 16.10 0.38 2.14
N LEU A 373 17.15 -0.07 2.81
CA LEU A 373 17.08 -0.85 4.06
C LEU A 373 16.30 -0.14 5.17
N ARG A 374 16.35 1.20 5.23
CA ARG A 374 15.53 2.01 6.15
C ARG A 374 14.03 1.75 5.97
N TYR A 375 13.57 1.54 4.73
CA TYR A 375 12.15 1.32 4.45
C TYR A 375 11.71 -0.11 4.76
N CYS A 376 12.66 -1.06 4.75
CA CYS A 376 12.41 -2.45 5.09
C CYS A 376 12.07 -2.69 6.59
N GLY A 377 12.17 -1.67 7.45
CA GLY A 377 11.84 -1.77 8.87
C GLY A 377 13.02 -2.22 9.75
N LEU A 378 14.25 -1.95 9.32
CA LEU A 378 15.46 -2.26 10.06
C LEU A 378 15.79 -1.16 11.09
N ASP A 379 16.30 -1.57 12.26
CA ASP A 379 16.81 -0.62 13.27
C ASP A 379 18.14 0.03 12.81
N ASN A 380 18.37 1.30 13.14
CA ASN A 380 19.60 2.03 12.80
C ASN A 380 20.74 1.81 13.84
N LYS A 381 21.13 0.55 14.06
CA LYS A 381 22.18 0.14 15.02
C LYS A 381 23.01 -1.00 14.44
N PRO A 382 24.24 -1.26 14.91
CA PRO A 382 25.16 -2.24 14.29
C PRO A 382 24.82 -3.70 14.65
N GLU A 383 23.54 -4.03 14.79
CA GLU A 383 23.02 -5.34 15.13
C GLU A 383 22.09 -5.83 14.00
N VAL A 384 22.03 -7.15 13.82
CA VAL A 384 21.10 -7.79 12.87
C VAL A 384 20.05 -8.57 13.66
N TYR A 385 18.78 -8.25 13.43
CA TYR A 385 17.64 -8.92 14.04
C TYR A 385 17.16 -10.10 13.18
N ASN A 386 16.46 -11.09 13.74
CA ASN A 386 16.05 -12.28 13.00
C ASN A 386 15.18 -11.98 11.76
N THR A 387 14.36 -10.92 11.79
CA THR A 387 13.52 -10.49 10.66
C THR A 387 14.24 -9.61 9.62
N ASP A 388 15.45 -9.12 9.88
CA ASP A 388 16.19 -8.26 8.96
C ASP A 388 16.40 -8.85 7.54
N PRO A 389 16.51 -10.19 7.36
CA PRO A 389 16.57 -10.79 6.03
C PRO A 389 15.29 -10.63 5.20
N LEU A 390 14.15 -10.25 5.79
CA LEU A 390 12.88 -10.14 5.07
C LEU A 390 12.44 -8.68 5.00
N CYS A 391 12.67 -8.02 3.86
CA CYS A 391 12.29 -6.62 3.70
C CYS A 391 10.78 -6.42 3.90
N GLY A 392 10.41 -5.47 4.76
CA GLY A 392 9.00 -5.11 4.95
C GLY A 392 8.15 -6.19 5.61
N TYR A 393 8.78 -7.16 6.29
CA TYR A 393 8.06 -8.30 6.86
C TYR A 393 7.10 -7.93 7.99
N SER A 394 7.47 -6.96 8.84
CA SER A 394 6.66 -6.55 9.99
C SER A 394 5.29 -6.07 9.50
N TYR A 395 4.23 -6.65 10.05
CA TYR A 395 2.89 -6.05 9.97
C TYR A 395 2.98 -4.60 10.49
N GLY A 396 2.36 -3.64 9.81
CA GLY A 396 2.44 -2.23 10.17
C GLY A 396 3.69 -1.49 9.64
N ASN A 397 4.47 -2.04 8.70
CA ASN A 397 5.52 -1.27 8.04
C ASN A 397 4.92 -0.23 7.09
N MET A 398 4.48 0.89 7.64
CA MET A 398 3.80 1.98 6.93
C MET A 398 4.64 2.60 5.81
N LYS A 399 5.98 2.45 5.84
CA LYS A 399 6.83 2.92 4.74
C LYS A 399 6.60 2.10 3.49
N MET A 400 6.61 0.78 3.62
CA MET A 400 6.32 -0.12 2.51
C MET A 400 4.88 0.05 2.02
N GLU A 401 3.91 0.12 2.94
CA GLU A 401 2.50 0.35 2.59
C GLU A 401 2.29 1.67 1.84
N SER A 402 2.99 2.75 2.22
CA SER A 402 2.87 4.05 1.54
C SER A 402 3.28 4.02 0.07
N MET A 403 4.04 2.99 -0.33
CA MET A 403 4.54 2.74 -1.68
C MET A 403 3.83 1.59 -2.37
N GLU A 404 2.77 1.02 -1.79
CA GLU A 404 1.99 -0.03 -2.44
C GLU A 404 1.50 0.43 -3.82
N SER A 405 1.59 -0.47 -4.81
CA SER A 405 1.29 -0.26 -6.22
C SER A 405 2.09 0.86 -6.92
N SER A 406 3.03 1.51 -6.23
CA SER A 406 3.88 2.56 -6.81
C SER A 406 5.08 1.96 -7.55
N LEU A 407 5.66 2.75 -8.46
CA LEU A 407 6.94 2.40 -9.07
C LEU A 407 8.07 2.58 -8.05
N VAL A 408 8.79 1.50 -7.77
CA VAL A 408 9.97 1.49 -6.91
C VAL A 408 11.17 0.97 -7.66
N LYS A 409 12.36 1.26 -7.15
CA LYS A 409 13.63 0.75 -7.67
C LYS A 409 14.42 0.08 -6.55
N VAL A 410 14.87 -1.15 -6.76
CA VAL A 410 15.92 -1.76 -5.92
C VAL A 410 17.25 -1.72 -6.66
N ARG A 411 18.32 -1.43 -5.93
CA ARG A 411 19.64 -1.19 -6.50
C ARG A 411 20.64 -2.28 -6.11
N ARG A 412 21.53 -2.63 -7.05
CA ARG A 412 22.64 -3.58 -6.86
C ARG A 412 22.22 -4.91 -6.23
N VAL A 413 21.02 -5.38 -6.56
CA VAL A 413 20.50 -6.63 -6.03
C VAL A 413 21.22 -7.82 -6.65
N ARG A 414 21.27 -8.93 -5.92
CA ARG A 414 21.84 -10.20 -6.39
C ARG A 414 20.75 -11.24 -6.55
N PHE A 415 20.82 -11.99 -7.64
CA PHE A 415 19.87 -13.06 -7.94
C PHE A 415 20.22 -14.34 -7.14
N PRO A 416 19.26 -15.28 -7.00
CA PRO A 416 19.52 -16.56 -6.37
C PRO A 416 20.66 -17.34 -7.01
N GLN A 417 21.40 -18.03 -6.15
CA GLN A 417 22.41 -19.01 -6.54
C GLN A 417 21.84 -20.43 -6.50
N VAL A 418 20.79 -20.63 -5.67
CA VAL A 418 20.17 -21.92 -5.42
C VAL A 418 18.67 -21.81 -5.55
N PHE A 419 18.07 -22.79 -6.23
CA PHE A 419 16.63 -23.02 -6.25
C PHE A 419 16.35 -24.36 -5.59
N LYS A 420 15.57 -24.34 -4.51
CA LYS A 420 15.25 -25.53 -3.70
C LYS A 420 13.75 -25.78 -3.75
N THR A 421 13.35 -27.01 -4.05
CA THR A 421 11.97 -27.46 -3.81
C THR A 421 11.83 -27.80 -2.33
N CYS A 422 10.97 -27.06 -1.63
CA CYS A 422 10.65 -27.32 -0.22
C CYS A 422 9.29 -28.00 -0.03
N ASP A 423 8.52 -28.17 -1.10
CA ASP A 423 7.31 -28.98 -1.18
C ASP A 423 7.70 -30.48 -1.12
N ALA A 424 7.70 -31.05 0.09
CA ALA A 424 8.16 -32.40 0.36
C ALA A 424 7.06 -33.43 0.09
N ASN A 425 5.78 -33.04 0.25
CA ASN A 425 4.63 -33.89 0.03
C ASN A 425 4.12 -33.88 -1.44
N GLY A 426 4.56 -32.92 -2.25
CA GLY A 426 4.26 -32.79 -3.67
C GLY A 426 2.87 -32.22 -3.97
N ASP A 427 2.26 -31.50 -3.03
CA ASP A 427 0.91 -30.94 -3.19
C ASP A 427 0.87 -29.59 -3.93
N GLY A 428 2.03 -29.04 -4.28
CA GLY A 428 2.18 -27.77 -4.99
C GLY A 428 2.11 -26.54 -4.08
N ALA A 429 2.03 -26.73 -2.77
CA ALA A 429 2.10 -25.69 -1.76
C ALA A 429 3.37 -25.83 -0.91
N VAL A 430 3.73 -24.75 -0.22
CA VAL A 430 4.84 -24.76 0.74
C VAL A 430 4.40 -23.98 1.96
N THR A 431 4.50 -24.60 3.13
CA THR A 431 4.07 -23.99 4.39
C THR A 431 4.82 -22.69 4.69
N PHE A 432 4.07 -21.66 5.09
CA PHE A 432 4.62 -20.36 5.47
C PHE A 432 5.26 -20.39 6.86
N PHE A 433 6.23 -19.50 7.06
CA PHE A 433 6.90 -19.32 8.34
C PHE A 433 6.67 -17.92 8.93
N CYS A 434 6.72 -17.87 10.26
CA CYS A 434 6.54 -16.69 11.09
C CYS A 434 7.67 -16.57 12.13
N PRO A 435 8.05 -15.36 12.58
CA PRO A 435 9.11 -15.21 13.56
C PRO A 435 8.67 -15.81 14.88
N GLY A 436 9.55 -16.59 15.52
CA GLY A 436 9.34 -17.03 16.89
C GLY A 436 9.37 -15.86 17.88
N SER A 437 8.89 -16.10 19.10
CA SER A 437 8.99 -15.10 20.18
C SER A 437 10.46 -14.77 20.49
N GLY A 438 10.74 -13.49 20.76
CA GLY A 438 12.03 -13.02 21.30
C GLY A 438 13.27 -13.36 20.48
N ASN A 439 13.39 -12.84 19.25
CA ASN A 439 14.49 -13.13 18.31
C ASN A 439 14.75 -14.64 18.08
N GLY A 440 13.75 -15.48 18.35
CA GLY A 440 13.83 -16.93 18.25
C GLY A 440 13.80 -17.44 16.81
N ALA A 441 13.90 -18.77 16.67
CA ALA A 441 13.83 -19.45 15.39
C ALA A 441 12.48 -19.22 14.68
N TRP A 442 12.48 -19.36 13.35
CA TRP A 442 11.26 -19.31 12.55
C TRP A 442 10.35 -20.48 12.91
N THR A 443 9.08 -20.18 13.19
CA THR A 443 8.05 -21.09 13.66
C THR A 443 6.83 -21.09 12.72
N THR A 444 5.88 -21.98 12.98
CA THR A 444 4.60 -22.02 12.28
C THR A 444 3.80 -20.73 12.48
N CYS A 445 3.05 -20.35 11.45
CA CYS A 445 2.08 -19.26 11.53
C CYS A 445 0.70 -19.71 12.06
N ALA A 446 0.49 -21.02 12.25
CA ALA A 446 -0.76 -21.62 12.72
C ALA A 446 -0.64 -22.10 14.17
N ASP A 447 -1.79 -22.31 14.82
CA ASP A 447 -1.82 -22.82 16.21
C ASP A 447 -1.38 -24.29 16.30
N VAL A 448 -1.57 -25.05 15.21
CA VAL A 448 -1.17 -26.46 15.09
C VAL A 448 -0.59 -26.67 13.69
N GLU A 449 0.53 -27.39 13.61
CA GLU A 449 1.21 -27.73 12.35
C GLU A 449 1.44 -29.25 12.29
N PRO A 450 1.02 -29.93 11.22
CA PRO A 450 1.37 -31.33 10.97
C PRO A 450 2.89 -31.54 10.86
N PRO A 451 3.43 -32.70 11.26
CA PRO A 451 4.88 -32.97 11.21
C PRO A 451 5.51 -32.83 9.82
N GLU A 452 4.78 -33.23 8.77
CA GLU A 452 5.19 -33.10 7.37
C GLU A 452 5.37 -31.62 6.96
N GLU A 453 4.40 -30.76 7.29
CA GLU A 453 4.45 -29.32 7.02
C GLU A 453 5.59 -28.62 7.78
N ALA A 454 5.94 -29.12 8.97
CA ALA A 454 7.06 -28.58 9.76
C ALA A 454 8.42 -28.73 9.05
N ILE A 455 8.61 -29.79 8.25
CA ILE A 455 9.82 -30.01 7.45
C ILE A 455 9.86 -29.02 6.29
N GLU A 456 8.74 -28.86 5.58
CA GLU A 456 8.61 -27.92 4.46
C GLU A 456 8.82 -26.48 4.91
N ARG A 457 8.16 -26.08 6.00
CA ARG A 457 8.34 -24.77 6.62
C ARG A 457 9.79 -24.50 6.99
N LYS A 458 10.47 -25.47 7.60
CA LYS A 458 11.89 -25.33 7.96
C LYS A 458 12.75 -25.14 6.71
N CYS A 459 12.55 -25.97 5.68
CA CYS A 459 13.23 -25.82 4.40
C CYS A 459 13.00 -24.43 3.80
N ASN A 460 11.75 -23.98 3.76
CA ASN A 460 11.34 -22.69 3.21
C ASN A 460 11.98 -21.53 3.97
N ALA A 461 11.89 -21.53 5.31
CA ALA A 461 12.50 -20.52 6.17
C ALA A 461 14.01 -20.45 5.96
N GLU A 462 14.70 -21.60 5.96
CA GLU A 462 16.15 -21.66 5.79
C GLU A 462 16.58 -21.20 4.39
N CYS A 463 15.85 -21.59 3.33
CA CYS A 463 16.13 -21.15 1.97
C CYS A 463 15.94 -19.64 1.82
N VAL A 464 14.74 -19.14 2.14
CA VAL A 464 14.37 -17.74 1.96
C VAL A 464 15.23 -16.80 2.81
N THR A 465 15.63 -17.20 4.02
CA THR A 465 16.48 -16.36 4.89
C THR A 465 17.98 -16.63 4.76
N GLY A 466 18.37 -17.69 4.04
CA GLY A 466 19.78 -18.03 3.80
C GLY A 466 20.47 -18.53 5.07
N THR A 467 19.80 -19.41 5.79
CA THR A 467 20.23 -20.03 7.06
C THR A 467 20.29 -21.55 6.91
N GLY A 468 20.73 -22.26 7.96
CA GLY A 468 20.77 -23.73 7.95
C GLY A 468 21.61 -24.28 6.79
N GLU A 469 21.02 -25.16 5.98
CA GLU A 469 21.66 -25.73 4.76
C GLU A 469 22.12 -24.64 3.78
N PHE A 470 21.45 -23.49 3.74
CA PHE A 470 21.68 -22.41 2.78
C PHE A 470 22.46 -21.24 3.38
N ALA A 471 23.15 -21.44 4.51
CA ALA A 471 23.92 -20.42 5.18
C ALA A 471 24.95 -19.76 4.23
N GLY A 472 24.76 -18.47 3.96
CA GLY A 472 25.66 -17.69 3.09
C GLY A 472 25.31 -17.69 1.61
N GLN A 473 24.23 -18.35 1.24
CA GLN A 473 23.73 -18.43 -0.13
C GLN A 473 22.41 -17.68 -0.28
N ILE A 474 22.15 -17.18 -1.49
CA ILE A 474 20.84 -16.63 -1.87
C ILE A 474 20.05 -17.79 -2.45
N CYS A 475 19.06 -18.27 -1.68
CA CYS A 475 18.20 -19.38 -2.08
C CYS A 475 16.78 -18.86 -2.31
N SER A 476 16.14 -19.38 -3.36
CA SER A 476 14.74 -19.15 -3.67
C SER A 476 13.99 -20.48 -3.71
N GLU A 477 12.76 -20.47 -3.20
CA GLU A 477 11.90 -21.65 -3.22
C GLU A 477 11.38 -21.89 -4.66
N ARG A 478 11.54 -23.12 -5.16
CA ARG A 478 11.29 -23.48 -6.57
C ARG A 478 9.81 -23.64 -6.87
N THR A 479 9.00 -24.18 -5.96
CA THR A 479 7.56 -24.31 -6.15
C THR A 479 6.90 -22.93 -6.31
N THR A 480 7.37 -21.92 -5.57
CA THR A 480 6.95 -20.53 -5.63
C THR A 480 7.32 -19.88 -6.96
N LEU A 481 8.53 -20.14 -7.47
CA LEU A 481 8.92 -19.73 -8.82
C LEU A 481 8.02 -20.37 -9.89
N ASN A 482 7.76 -21.66 -9.80
CA ASN A 482 6.98 -22.39 -10.81
C ASN A 482 5.51 -21.97 -10.81
N SER A 483 4.90 -21.84 -9.63
CA SER A 483 3.48 -21.51 -9.47
C SER A 483 3.20 -20.03 -9.71
N TYR A 484 4.07 -19.14 -9.22
CA TYR A 484 3.80 -17.69 -9.20
C TYR A 484 4.81 -16.84 -9.97
N GLY A 485 5.89 -17.42 -10.50
CA GLY A 485 6.96 -16.67 -11.16
C GLY A 485 7.81 -15.81 -10.22
N GLN A 486 7.68 -16.01 -8.91
CA GLN A 486 8.33 -15.20 -7.87
C GLN A 486 9.63 -15.83 -7.40
N PHE A 487 10.66 -15.02 -7.24
CA PHE A 487 11.92 -15.45 -6.64
C PHE A 487 12.56 -14.35 -5.79
N VAL A 488 13.37 -14.77 -4.84
CA VAL A 488 14.00 -13.91 -3.86
C VAL A 488 15.25 -13.24 -4.44
N VAL A 489 15.46 -11.95 -4.22
CA VAL A 489 16.75 -11.28 -4.47
C VAL A 489 17.32 -10.68 -3.19
N GLU A 490 18.64 -10.67 -3.06
CA GLU A 490 19.32 -10.02 -1.94
C GLU A 490 19.61 -8.56 -2.28
N MET A 491 19.16 -7.65 -1.40
CA MET A 491 19.36 -6.20 -1.51
C MET A 491 20.79 -5.80 -1.17
N ALA A 492 21.18 -4.58 -1.54
CA ALA A 492 22.48 -4.03 -1.17
C ALA A 492 22.63 -3.89 0.35
N ASN A 493 23.68 -4.50 0.90
CA ASN A 493 24.01 -4.43 2.33
C ASN A 493 24.30 -3.00 2.81
N PRO A 494 24.27 -2.73 4.14
CA PRO A 494 24.65 -1.44 4.69
C PRO A 494 26.08 -1.03 4.31
N GLY A 495 26.29 0.23 3.96
CA GLY A 495 27.61 0.78 3.67
C GLY A 495 27.57 2.00 2.76
N PRO A 496 28.73 2.49 2.29
CA PRO A 496 28.81 3.68 1.46
C PRO A 496 28.23 3.46 0.05
N ARG A 497 27.50 4.45 -0.46
CA ARG A 497 26.79 4.38 -1.75
C ARG A 497 27.72 4.10 -2.93
N GLU A 498 28.91 4.69 -2.92
CA GLU A 498 29.97 4.52 -3.92
C GLU A 498 30.51 3.08 -3.98
N ALA A 499 30.37 2.30 -2.92
CA ALA A 499 30.68 0.88 -2.90
C ALA A 499 29.53 0.01 -3.43
N GLY A 500 28.48 0.61 -3.99
CA GLY A 500 27.26 -0.09 -4.40
C GLY A 500 26.41 -0.55 -3.21
N ARG A 501 26.56 0.07 -2.03
CA ARG A 501 25.91 -0.32 -0.76
C ARG A 501 24.82 0.66 -0.33
N ASP A 502 23.98 0.25 0.61
CA ASP A 502 22.88 1.05 1.15
C ASP A 502 23.37 1.94 2.30
N ASN A 503 23.29 3.25 2.13
CA ASN A 503 23.72 4.24 3.11
C ASN A 503 22.57 4.84 3.94
N SER A 504 21.36 4.30 3.85
CA SER A 504 20.16 4.84 4.53
C SER A 504 20.17 4.62 6.05
N LEU A 505 20.99 3.66 6.53
CA LEU A 505 21.15 3.30 7.94
C LEU A 505 22.61 3.45 8.37
N SER A 506 23.04 4.69 8.61
CA SER A 506 24.42 5.02 8.98
C SER A 506 24.89 4.32 10.28
N GLY A 507 23.99 4.10 11.24
CA GLY A 507 24.27 3.40 12.49
C GLY A 507 24.56 1.90 12.31
N ARG A 508 24.30 1.33 11.13
CA ARG A 508 24.70 -0.05 10.77
C ARG A 508 26.15 -0.16 10.26
N THR A 509 26.83 0.97 10.07
CA THR A 509 28.19 1.02 9.56
C THR A 509 29.10 1.69 10.58
N GLN A 510 30.10 0.95 11.06
CA GLN A 510 31.17 1.52 11.86
C GLN A 510 32.22 2.15 10.95
N VAL A 511 32.54 3.42 11.19
CA VAL A 511 33.54 4.16 10.43
C VAL A 511 34.84 4.23 11.22
N LEU A 512 35.88 3.59 10.71
CA LEU A 512 37.22 3.57 11.28
C LEU A 512 38.09 4.59 10.56
N LYS A 513 38.74 5.48 11.33
CA LYS A 513 39.75 6.40 10.78
C LYS A 513 41.08 5.66 10.69
N VAL A 514 41.60 5.52 9.48
CA VAL A 514 42.82 4.76 9.17
C VAL A 514 44.05 5.63 9.40
N SER A 515 45.09 5.03 9.98
CA SER A 515 46.41 5.65 10.14
C SER A 515 47.52 4.70 9.68
N ALA A 516 48.69 5.24 9.35
CA ALA A 516 49.88 4.44 9.04
C ALA A 516 50.64 3.96 10.29
N GLN A 517 50.38 4.58 11.45
CA GLN A 517 51.13 4.37 12.69
C GLN A 517 50.42 3.47 13.69
N SER A 518 49.09 3.34 13.59
CA SER A 518 48.28 2.59 14.55
C SER A 518 47.11 1.89 13.89
N THR A 519 46.79 0.71 14.39
CA THR A 519 45.58 -0.03 14.02
C THR A 519 44.34 0.71 14.54
N ALA A 520 43.33 0.82 13.69
CA ALA A 520 41.96 1.14 14.10
C ALA A 520 41.13 -0.15 14.18
N THR A 521 40.34 -0.30 15.25
CA THR A 521 39.54 -1.51 15.49
C THR A 521 38.08 -1.13 15.71
N THR A 522 37.16 -1.95 15.22
CA THR A 522 35.72 -1.81 15.47
C THR A 522 35.39 -1.93 16.97
N THR A 523 34.21 -1.46 17.36
CA THR A 523 33.55 -2.02 18.55
C THR A 523 33.17 -3.47 18.30
N ALA A 524 32.82 -4.19 19.38
CA ALA A 524 32.38 -5.57 19.27
C ALA A 524 31.24 -5.71 18.24
N LEU A 525 31.42 -6.65 17.33
CA LEU A 525 30.42 -7.14 16.40
C LEU A 525 29.93 -8.49 16.90
N ASN A 526 28.66 -8.79 16.65
CA ASN A 526 28.12 -10.11 16.93
C ASN A 526 28.73 -11.11 15.94
N SER A 527 29.46 -12.11 16.43
CA SER A 527 30.06 -13.18 15.62
C SER A 527 29.02 -14.16 15.08
N THR A 528 27.85 -14.19 15.73
CA THR A 528 26.66 -14.93 15.33
C THR A 528 25.47 -14.00 15.31
N VAL A 529 24.67 -14.07 14.25
CA VAL A 529 23.34 -13.46 14.20
C VAL A 529 22.30 -14.58 14.33
N ALA A 530 21.02 -14.26 14.55
CA ALA A 530 19.95 -15.26 14.66
C ALA A 530 19.88 -16.23 13.46
N ASN A 531 20.52 -15.85 12.35
CA ASN A 531 20.51 -16.49 11.04
C ASN A 531 21.88 -17.11 10.65
N GLY A 532 22.75 -17.41 11.63
CA GLY A 532 24.02 -18.12 11.41
C GLY A 532 25.28 -17.26 11.61
N PRO A 533 26.45 -17.67 11.07
CA PRO A 533 27.68 -16.91 11.23
C PRO A 533 27.54 -15.53 10.58
N ALA A 534 27.98 -14.50 11.31
CA ALA A 534 27.91 -13.13 10.83
C ALA A 534 28.80 -12.94 9.62
N ARG A 535 28.32 -12.22 8.60
CA ARG A 535 29.14 -11.79 7.47
C ARG A 535 29.40 -10.30 7.61
N VAL A 536 30.66 -9.91 7.54
CA VAL A 536 31.12 -8.52 7.63
C VAL A 536 31.56 -8.05 6.26
N ASN A 537 31.20 -6.81 5.92
CA ASN A 537 31.71 -6.11 4.75
C ASN A 537 32.67 -5.02 5.22
N VAL A 538 33.87 -4.98 4.62
CA VAL A 538 34.89 -3.96 4.85
C VAL A 538 35.15 -3.26 3.52
N TRP A 539 34.97 -1.95 3.49
CA TRP A 539 35.29 -1.13 2.33
C TRP A 539 36.09 0.08 2.81
N CYS A 540 37.16 0.43 2.11
CA CYS A 540 38.02 1.54 2.50
C CYS A 540 38.32 2.44 1.30
N ASP A 541 38.40 3.75 1.53
CA ASP A 541 38.76 4.73 0.52
C ASP A 541 40.26 4.69 0.15
N THR A 542 41.06 4.05 1.00
CA THR A 542 42.52 3.97 0.96
C THR A 542 42.96 2.50 1.07
N PRO A 543 44.15 2.14 0.56
CA PRO A 543 44.68 0.80 0.70
C PRO A 543 44.96 0.48 2.18
N VAL A 544 44.50 -0.68 2.65
CA VAL A 544 44.68 -1.11 4.06
C VAL A 544 45.08 -2.58 4.17
N LYS A 545 45.61 -2.96 5.33
CA LYS A 545 45.65 -4.35 5.80
C LYS A 545 44.51 -4.58 6.78
N VAL A 546 43.81 -5.70 6.64
CA VAL A 546 42.64 -6.06 7.43
C VAL A 546 42.90 -7.35 8.20
N LYS A 547 42.48 -7.40 9.46
CA LYS A 547 42.54 -8.59 10.31
C LYS A 547 41.25 -8.76 11.12
N PHE A 548 40.78 -10.00 11.24
CA PHE A 548 39.62 -10.37 12.04
C PHE A 548 40.10 -11.11 13.30
N GLY A 549 39.43 -10.90 14.44
CA GLY A 549 39.83 -11.55 15.68
C GLY A 549 39.03 -11.14 16.91
N ALA A 550 39.55 -11.52 18.08
CA ALA A 550 39.00 -11.15 19.38
C ALA A 550 39.32 -9.68 19.74
N ARG A 551 38.94 -9.25 20.95
CA ARG A 551 39.04 -7.85 21.42
C ARG A 551 40.41 -7.19 21.25
N THR A 552 41.49 -7.97 21.30
CA THR A 552 42.87 -7.48 21.20
C THR A 552 43.44 -7.60 19.78
N VAL A 553 42.62 -7.83 18.76
CA VAL A 553 43.07 -7.95 17.37
C VAL A 553 43.74 -6.65 16.91
N ALA A 554 44.92 -6.81 16.29
CA ALA A 554 45.68 -5.72 15.69
C ALA A 554 46.13 -6.11 14.28
N ALA A 555 45.90 -5.24 13.30
CA ALA A 555 46.31 -5.45 11.91
C ALA A 555 47.76 -4.99 11.73
N THR A 556 48.51 -5.76 10.94
CA THR A 556 49.93 -5.61 10.67
C THR A 556 50.19 -5.66 9.17
N ALA A 557 51.40 -5.29 8.75
CA ALA A 557 51.80 -5.31 7.34
C ALA A 557 51.69 -6.68 6.66
N GLY A 558 51.64 -7.78 7.43
CA GLY A 558 51.51 -9.14 6.91
C GLY A 558 50.07 -9.65 6.76
N ASP A 559 49.07 -8.89 7.20
CA ASP A 559 47.66 -9.32 7.13
C ASP A 559 47.04 -9.04 5.74
N THR A 560 45.75 -9.37 5.56
CA THR A 560 45.07 -9.35 4.27
C THR A 560 45.05 -7.95 3.66
N ALA A 561 45.65 -7.79 2.48
CA ALA A 561 45.61 -6.52 1.76
C ALA A 561 44.22 -6.27 1.17
N LEU A 562 43.72 -5.05 1.35
CA LEU A 562 42.50 -4.55 0.73
C LEU A 562 42.85 -3.30 -0.08
N ALA A 563 42.62 -3.36 -1.39
CA ALA A 563 42.85 -2.23 -2.27
C ALA A 563 41.83 -1.11 -2.00
N ALA A 564 42.23 0.14 -2.26
CA ALA A 564 41.33 1.28 -2.18
C ALA A 564 40.07 1.05 -3.02
N ARG A 565 38.92 1.45 -2.48
CA ARG A 565 37.60 1.39 -3.09
C ARG A 565 37.14 -0.01 -3.49
N THR A 566 37.71 -1.05 -2.88
CA THR A 566 37.26 -2.44 -3.07
C THR A 566 36.61 -2.97 -1.80
N ASN A 567 35.73 -3.96 -1.95
CA ASN A 567 34.97 -4.53 -0.83
C ASN A 567 35.50 -5.91 -0.47
N LEU A 568 35.90 -6.10 0.79
CA LEU A 568 36.18 -7.39 1.38
C LEU A 568 34.94 -7.89 2.12
N ALA A 569 34.44 -9.07 1.74
CA ALA A 569 33.40 -9.74 2.47
C ALA A 569 34.01 -10.93 3.24
N HIS A 570 33.78 -10.99 4.55
CA HIS A 570 34.34 -12.01 5.44
C HIS A 570 33.26 -12.66 6.29
N THR A 571 33.26 -13.99 6.40
CA THR A 571 32.37 -14.72 7.31
C THR A 571 33.11 -14.92 8.63
N MET A 572 32.58 -14.34 9.70
CA MET A 572 33.20 -14.36 11.02
C MET A 572 33.20 -15.78 11.60
N ALA A 573 34.35 -16.20 12.12
CA ALA A 573 34.43 -17.36 12.99
C ALA A 573 33.80 -17.04 14.36
N SER A 574 33.42 -18.07 15.13
CA SER A 574 32.81 -17.89 16.45
C SER A 574 33.69 -17.11 17.45
N THR A 575 35.02 -17.13 17.23
CA THR A 575 36.03 -16.41 18.03
C THR A 575 36.34 -15.00 17.54
N GLU A 576 35.81 -14.59 16.38
CA GLU A 576 36.05 -13.28 15.78
C GLU A 576 34.89 -12.34 16.14
N GLN A 577 35.19 -11.21 16.78
CA GLN A 577 34.21 -10.19 17.16
C GLN A 577 34.63 -8.78 16.74
N TYR A 578 35.82 -8.63 16.18
CA TYR A 578 36.44 -7.33 15.92
C TYR A 578 37.14 -7.35 14.55
N VAL A 579 37.08 -6.23 13.85
CA VAL A 579 37.86 -5.98 12.62
C VAL A 579 38.89 -4.90 12.93
N ALA A 580 40.14 -5.21 12.66
CA ALA A 580 41.27 -4.30 12.75
C ALA A 580 41.74 -3.90 11.34
N VAL A 581 42.03 -2.62 11.15
CA VAL A 581 42.58 -2.07 9.90
C VAL A 581 43.79 -1.18 10.18
N ILE A 582 44.77 -1.20 9.28
CA ILE A 582 45.92 -0.28 9.27
C ILE A 582 46.25 0.10 7.83
N ALA A 583 46.77 1.30 7.58
CA ALA A 583 47.11 1.70 6.21
C ALA A 583 48.17 0.76 5.58
N ASP A 584 47.98 0.44 4.30
CA ASP A 584 48.98 -0.28 3.50
C ASP A 584 49.92 0.72 2.82
N GLY A 585 50.83 1.29 3.62
CA GLY A 585 51.80 2.30 3.18
C GLY A 585 51.53 3.71 3.72
N ALA A 586 52.20 4.71 3.13
CA ALA A 586 52.04 6.11 3.53
C ALA A 586 50.73 6.68 2.99
N ILE A 587 49.90 7.26 3.87
CA ILE A 587 48.67 7.96 3.49
C ILE A 587 48.88 9.47 3.58
N SER A 588 48.44 10.21 2.56
CA SER A 588 48.38 11.68 2.58
C SER A 588 46.95 12.11 2.90
N GLY A 589 46.66 12.31 4.19
CA GLY A 589 45.32 12.68 4.68
C GLY A 589 44.73 11.66 5.66
N ARG A 590 43.40 11.72 5.83
CA ARG A 590 42.64 10.79 6.68
C ARG A 590 41.96 9.76 5.77
N GLY A 591 42.35 8.50 5.86
CA GLY A 591 41.62 7.40 5.22
C GLY A 591 40.48 6.91 6.10
N GLU A 592 39.44 6.36 5.50
CA GLU A 592 38.25 5.84 6.17
C GLU A 592 37.94 4.41 5.71
N CYS A 593 37.69 3.54 6.68
CA CYS A 593 37.18 2.20 6.45
C CYS A 593 35.78 2.08 7.04
N HIS A 594 34.85 1.59 6.24
CA HIS A 594 33.47 1.31 6.59
C HIS A 594 33.33 -0.18 6.84
N VAL A 595 32.91 -0.54 8.05
CA VAL A 595 32.69 -1.92 8.48
C VAL A 595 31.23 -2.12 8.86
N SER A 596 30.53 -3.04 8.21
CA SER A 596 29.12 -3.31 8.45
C SER A 596 28.80 -4.80 8.51
N LEU A 597 27.81 -5.15 9.33
CA LEU A 597 27.21 -6.48 9.29
C LEU A 597 26.25 -6.57 8.11
N ASP A 598 26.34 -7.69 7.41
CA ASP A 598 25.43 -8.06 6.34
C ASP A 598 24.06 -8.44 6.91
N SER A 599 23.03 -7.63 6.65
CA SER A 599 21.66 -7.94 7.05
C SER A 599 21.01 -9.02 6.18
N ARG A 600 21.60 -9.33 5.01
CA ARG A 600 21.08 -10.23 3.99
C ARG A 600 19.61 -9.98 3.67
N THR A 601 19.23 -8.70 3.68
CA THR A 601 17.85 -8.27 3.46
C THR A 601 17.43 -8.62 2.05
N ARG A 602 16.27 -9.25 1.94
CA ARG A 602 15.76 -9.80 0.69
C ARG A 602 14.35 -9.31 0.40
N ILE A 603 14.02 -9.29 -0.88
CA ILE A 603 12.69 -8.96 -1.41
C ILE A 603 12.36 -9.89 -2.58
N ASN A 604 11.07 -10.11 -2.87
CA ASN A 604 10.68 -10.90 -4.03
C ASN A 604 10.65 -10.06 -5.31
N ILE A 605 10.93 -10.70 -6.43
CA ILE A 605 10.77 -10.16 -7.78
C ILE A 605 9.94 -11.15 -8.59
N MET A 606 9.10 -10.65 -9.50
CA MET A 606 8.37 -11.45 -10.47
C MET A 606 8.65 -10.97 -11.89
N THR A 607 9.46 -11.72 -12.65
CA THR A 607 9.87 -11.32 -14.01
C THR A 607 9.15 -12.07 -15.13
N ARG A 608 8.26 -13.02 -14.80
CA ARG A 608 7.68 -13.97 -15.77
C ARG A 608 6.99 -13.27 -16.95
N ASP A 609 6.24 -12.23 -16.68
CA ASP A 609 5.49 -11.49 -17.70
C ASP A 609 6.35 -10.41 -18.39
N ALA A 610 7.28 -9.81 -17.65
CA ALA A 610 8.14 -8.73 -18.12
C ALA A 610 9.30 -9.21 -19.02
N ILE A 611 9.91 -10.34 -18.67
CA ILE A 611 11.08 -10.91 -19.34
C ILE A 611 10.95 -12.44 -19.39
N PRO A 612 10.04 -12.98 -20.21
CA PRO A 612 9.79 -14.43 -20.27
C PRO A 612 10.99 -15.27 -20.74
N GLU A 613 11.96 -14.63 -21.39
CA GLU A 613 13.21 -15.26 -21.85
C GLU A 613 14.24 -15.44 -20.73
N LEU A 614 14.12 -14.68 -19.63
CA LEU A 614 15.08 -14.75 -18.53
C LEU A 614 14.89 -16.04 -17.74
N ARG A 615 15.92 -16.89 -17.75
CA ARG A 615 15.94 -18.17 -17.00
C ARG A 615 16.77 -17.99 -15.73
N VAL A 616 16.08 -17.69 -14.62
CA VAL A 616 16.74 -17.48 -13.32
C VAL A 616 17.18 -18.77 -12.65
N ASP A 617 16.40 -19.85 -12.77
CA ASP A 617 16.77 -21.20 -12.33
C ASP A 617 17.61 -21.90 -13.41
N CYS A 618 18.88 -21.49 -13.49
CA CYS A 618 19.84 -21.97 -14.48
C CYS A 618 20.97 -22.77 -13.81
N ASN A 619 21.69 -23.55 -14.64
CA ASN A 619 22.86 -24.32 -14.23
C ASN A 619 24.14 -23.79 -14.90
N GLU A 620 25.15 -23.44 -14.11
CA GLU A 620 26.46 -23.00 -14.61
C GLU A 620 27.26 -24.11 -15.31
N SER A 621 26.87 -25.37 -15.06
CA SER A 621 27.42 -26.58 -15.65
C SER A 621 26.46 -27.23 -16.67
N ASP A 622 25.55 -26.44 -17.25
CA ASP A 622 24.69 -26.92 -18.34
C ASP A 622 25.53 -27.48 -19.50
N ALA A 623 25.05 -28.56 -20.13
CA ALA A 623 25.72 -29.15 -21.29
C ALA A 623 25.78 -28.18 -22.48
N ASP A 624 24.81 -27.26 -22.57
CA ASP A 624 24.83 -26.14 -23.50
C ASP A 624 25.73 -25.02 -22.96
N ALA A 625 26.88 -24.82 -23.61
CA ALA A 625 27.87 -23.81 -23.23
C ALA A 625 27.31 -22.38 -23.21
N GLY A 626 26.33 -22.08 -24.07
CA GLY A 626 25.65 -20.79 -24.10
C GLY A 626 24.80 -20.57 -22.86
N LYS A 627 24.00 -21.57 -22.47
CA LYS A 627 23.18 -21.52 -21.25
C LYS A 627 24.03 -21.49 -19.98
N ALA A 628 25.08 -22.31 -19.93
CA ALA A 628 26.06 -22.31 -18.85
C ALA A 628 26.71 -20.93 -18.67
N ARG A 629 27.11 -20.29 -19.79
CA ARG A 629 27.65 -18.92 -19.78
C ARG A 629 26.62 -17.90 -19.29
N GLN A 630 25.40 -17.92 -19.84
CA GLN A 630 24.34 -17.02 -19.38
C GLN A 630 24.09 -17.15 -17.87
N CYS A 631 24.15 -18.37 -17.33
CA CYS A 631 23.99 -18.59 -15.90
C CYS A 631 25.13 -17.99 -15.05
N ARG A 632 26.38 -18.12 -15.50
CA ARG A 632 27.53 -17.49 -14.83
C ARG A 632 27.43 -15.97 -14.85
N LEU A 633 27.07 -15.39 -16.00
CA LEU A 633 26.82 -13.94 -16.11
C LEU A 633 25.70 -13.51 -15.17
N LEU A 634 24.61 -14.29 -15.12
CA LEU A 634 23.46 -14.01 -14.26
C LEU A 634 23.86 -13.92 -12.78
N ARG A 635 24.65 -14.89 -12.30
CA ARG A 635 25.05 -15.03 -10.89
C ARG A 635 26.18 -14.08 -10.49
N ALA A 636 27.04 -13.70 -11.43
CA ALA A 636 28.18 -12.82 -11.15
C ALA A 636 27.81 -11.32 -11.17
N ALA A 637 26.75 -10.95 -11.89
CA ALA A 637 26.29 -9.57 -11.99
C ALA A 637 25.46 -9.12 -10.78
N THR A 638 25.28 -7.80 -10.67
CA THR A 638 24.29 -7.19 -9.77
C THR A 638 23.32 -6.35 -10.59
N TYR A 639 22.10 -6.14 -10.11
CA TYR A 639 21.02 -5.58 -10.91
C TYR A 639 20.39 -4.37 -10.27
N ASN A 640 19.98 -3.43 -11.11
CA ASN A 640 18.93 -2.48 -10.75
C ASN A 640 17.63 -2.97 -11.35
N ILE A 641 16.57 -2.97 -10.54
CA ILE A 641 15.24 -3.41 -10.95
C ILE A 641 14.26 -2.32 -10.57
N THR A 642 13.55 -1.80 -11.55
CA THR A 642 12.40 -0.93 -11.37
C THR A 642 11.13 -1.75 -11.56
N GLY A 643 10.05 -1.42 -10.86
CA GLY A 643 8.77 -2.09 -11.06
C GLY A 643 7.74 -1.67 -10.04
N HIS A 644 6.53 -2.20 -10.18
CA HIS A 644 5.43 -1.95 -9.26
C HIS A 644 5.59 -2.78 -7.99
N LEU A 645 5.55 -2.12 -6.84
CA LEU A 645 5.59 -2.78 -5.54
C LEU A 645 4.20 -3.35 -5.20
N LYS A 646 4.12 -4.63 -4.83
CA LYS A 646 2.86 -5.26 -4.40
C LYS A 646 3.07 -6.08 -3.13
N GLN A 647 2.10 -6.06 -2.25
CA GLN A 647 2.06 -6.96 -1.10
C GLN A 647 1.45 -8.31 -1.49
N VAL A 648 2.02 -9.40 -1.00
CA VAL A 648 1.55 -10.76 -1.22
C VAL A 648 1.53 -11.49 0.11
N ASN A 649 0.34 -11.68 0.67
CA ASN A 649 0.15 -12.38 1.94
C ASN A 649 0.77 -13.78 1.98
N ALA A 650 0.67 -14.49 0.85
CA ALA A 650 1.14 -15.86 0.67
C ALA A 650 2.65 -15.97 0.35
N ALA A 651 3.38 -14.85 0.20
CA ALA A 651 4.81 -14.91 -0.13
C ALA A 651 5.68 -14.58 1.09
N ARG A 652 6.92 -15.08 1.08
CA ARG A 652 7.99 -14.68 2.00
C ARG A 652 9.26 -14.42 1.18
N PRO A 653 9.86 -13.21 1.20
CA PRO A 653 9.34 -11.94 1.75
C PRO A 653 7.95 -11.56 1.21
N ARG A 654 7.21 -10.71 1.94
CA ARG A 654 5.82 -10.38 1.57
C ARG A 654 5.68 -9.39 0.43
N TRP A 655 6.73 -8.64 0.14
CA TRP A 655 6.71 -7.62 -0.90
C TRP A 655 7.37 -8.17 -2.16
N VAL A 656 6.69 -7.96 -3.29
CA VAL A 656 7.17 -8.30 -4.62
C VAL A 656 7.30 -7.06 -5.48
N ILE A 657 8.33 -6.99 -6.30
CA ILE A 657 8.47 -5.98 -7.34
C ILE A 657 8.17 -6.66 -8.68
N ASN A 658 7.25 -6.06 -9.43
CA ASN A 658 6.83 -6.51 -10.75
C ASN A 658 7.37 -5.52 -11.80
N PRO A 659 8.47 -5.84 -12.49
CA PRO A 659 8.92 -5.03 -13.62
C PRO A 659 7.87 -5.00 -14.71
N ARG A 660 7.86 -3.94 -15.53
CA ARG A 660 6.92 -3.80 -16.64
C ARG A 660 7.43 -4.49 -17.89
N ASP A 661 8.73 -4.38 -18.13
CA ASP A 661 9.42 -4.94 -19.29
C ASP A 661 10.92 -5.15 -19.00
N ALA A 662 11.70 -5.48 -20.04
CA ALA A 662 13.14 -5.69 -19.92
C ALA A 662 13.94 -4.42 -19.67
N ASP A 663 13.44 -3.22 -20.03
CA ASP A 663 14.15 -1.96 -19.82
C ASP A 663 14.08 -1.50 -18.36
N ASP A 664 13.15 -2.04 -17.58
CA ASP A 664 13.10 -1.89 -16.12
C ASP A 664 14.22 -2.63 -15.39
N LEU A 665 15.02 -3.46 -16.09
CA LEU A 665 16.17 -4.14 -15.54
C LEU A 665 17.46 -3.70 -16.25
N CYS A 666 18.48 -3.46 -15.46
CA CYS A 666 19.83 -3.32 -15.98
C CYS A 666 20.83 -4.02 -15.06
N CYS A 667 21.99 -4.39 -15.60
CA CYS A 667 23.02 -5.11 -14.87
C CYS A 667 24.34 -4.31 -14.74
N PHE A 668 25.03 -4.50 -13.62
CA PHE A 668 26.45 -4.23 -13.49
C PHE A 668 27.19 -5.55 -13.69
N PRO A 669 27.99 -5.67 -14.76
CA PRO A 669 28.59 -6.94 -15.14
C PRO A 669 29.56 -7.45 -14.08
N GLY A 670 29.65 -8.77 -13.99
CA GLY A 670 30.65 -9.44 -13.18
C GLY A 670 32.04 -9.42 -13.83
N PRO A 671 32.97 -10.29 -13.39
CA PRO A 671 34.34 -10.35 -13.90
C PRO A 671 34.47 -10.58 -15.41
N GLU A 672 33.48 -11.23 -16.03
CA GLU A 672 33.45 -11.45 -17.49
C GLU A 672 33.10 -10.18 -18.30
N GLY A 673 32.69 -9.09 -17.64
CA GLY A 673 32.47 -7.79 -18.31
C GLY A 673 31.17 -7.69 -19.14
N GLU A 674 30.30 -8.69 -19.11
CA GLU A 674 29.04 -8.74 -19.86
C GLU A 674 27.81 -8.95 -18.97
N CYS A 675 26.65 -8.49 -19.44
CA CYS A 675 25.35 -8.75 -18.84
C CYS A 675 24.69 -9.99 -19.47
N PRO A 676 23.85 -10.74 -18.72
CA PRO A 676 23.05 -11.81 -19.30
C PRO A 676 21.99 -11.24 -20.26
N SER A 677 21.73 -11.92 -21.37
CA SER A 677 20.68 -11.54 -22.32
C SER A 677 19.29 -11.77 -21.70
N PRO A 678 18.29 -10.89 -21.93
CA PRO A 678 18.31 -9.66 -22.75
C PRO A 678 18.68 -8.38 -21.97
N ILE A 679 19.22 -8.51 -20.76
CA ILE A 679 19.44 -7.39 -19.83
C ILE A 679 20.63 -6.54 -20.30
N LYS A 680 20.42 -5.23 -20.38
CA LYS A 680 21.44 -4.25 -20.77
C LYS A 680 22.27 -3.81 -19.57
N THR A 681 23.45 -3.25 -19.84
CA THR A 681 24.29 -2.65 -18.80
C THR A 681 23.61 -1.42 -18.20
N CYS A 682 23.71 -1.25 -16.89
CA CYS A 682 23.21 -0.04 -16.23
C CYS A 682 23.98 1.20 -16.66
N PRO A 683 23.32 2.36 -16.77
CA PRO A 683 24.02 3.63 -16.88
C PRO A 683 24.92 3.85 -15.65
N ASP A 684 26.03 4.57 -15.83
CA ASP A 684 26.95 4.88 -14.74
C ASP A 684 26.22 5.71 -13.67
N GLU A 685 26.10 5.16 -12.46
CA GLU A 685 25.40 5.81 -11.35
C GLU A 685 26.12 7.07 -10.85
N ASN A 686 27.39 7.26 -11.23
CA ASN A 686 28.18 8.46 -10.94
C ASN A 686 28.15 9.48 -12.08
N ALA A 687 27.60 9.14 -13.25
CA ALA A 687 27.31 10.11 -14.28
C ALA A 687 26.08 10.90 -13.82
N VAL A 688 26.31 12.08 -13.26
CA VAL A 688 25.25 13.03 -12.91
C VAL A 688 24.44 13.33 -14.20
N PRO A 689 23.10 13.27 -14.17
CA PRO A 689 22.26 13.81 -15.25
C PRO A 689 22.50 15.30 -15.51
#